data_AF-A0A1Q9WII3-F1
#
_entry.id   AF-A0A1Q9WII3-F1
#
_cell.length_a   1.000
_cell.length_b   1.000
_cell.length_c   1.000
_cell.angle_alpha   90.00
_cell.angle_beta   90.00
_cell.angle_gamma   90.00
#
_symmetry.space_group_name_H-M   'P 1'
#
loop_
_entity.id
_entity.type
_entity.pdbx_description
1 polymer ?
#
loop_
_entity_poly.entity_id
_entity_poly.type
_entity_poly.pdbx_seq_one_letter_code
_entity_poly.pdbx_strand_id
1 'polypeptide(L)'
;MSAALSATLVIVSAVSVGPAIAPAYADPVPPPPPDQPSLTLPGPELGTKSEIYVAPENPEKLTVPVPAGLNAVRLRGTIKAPVNFDAGTLDISDDGGKLLAAIDLPPGASSRPTTPLDVDISAARRGSPIGLTFALRPRFDPQMYTSSYCWPRQQLVVSDLSIMFTGSEAPATTVADFFPPVLQRATIYTPVDADTDEQQAVLTLVSTLARLYSNQPTVITVVTQPRGSVPPPAGELTRAVLVEHSDKPGLQVENPGAPDAFLRVSGQGGQLSTQLSLLVNKLQSLAQVETVRVDQAGSSDPGPRGDTLTFDELSMTGSTDVIRSATMSVGVERASFGADRVDGVQVHLLADYAPVARDDAAAVVIHSGGVVVYRAALDNTGRLDATFDLDSKKIGQYITLDMALTYTPHEACGLLVPLTFEVNPQSTLSVHRGGPPLDGFGAIPSEFSPKFMVAMDGSAPNQLATAARMVVSIARFAGTPVTPEVVDLNTAAGANTGAVILANSAALKETSLKPPIGGDGTAIDFELPTVLRASIKGGLGSIQAFADRPRDRAVLLVTTTGPWTLVDPVFSYLEGVGGDFSKLTGDVLAAGVGGEPVNLAIRATQNAAGAAGADGSSAQSSSRNTLVGAAVAVAALIGLVGAVLWRRRRTT
;
A
#
# COMPACT_ATOMS: atom_id res chain seq x y z
N MET A 1 37.87 -97.38 -27.70
CA MET A 1 37.24 -98.04 -26.54
C MET A 1 36.66 -96.93 -25.66
N SER A 2 35.34 -96.99 -25.53
CA SER A 2 34.36 -96.19 -24.77
C SER A 2 34.82 -94.96 -23.96
N ALA A 3 34.32 -93.79 -24.34
CA ALA A 3 34.15 -92.64 -23.45
C ALA A 3 32.65 -92.31 -23.41
N ALA A 4 32.03 -92.50 -22.24
CA ALA A 4 30.60 -92.30 -22.01
C ALA A 4 30.31 -90.85 -21.61
N LEU A 5 29.28 -90.29 -22.26
CA LEU A 5 28.64 -89.02 -21.95
C LEU A 5 28.05 -89.03 -20.52
N SER A 6 28.16 -87.91 -19.82
CA SER A 6 27.17 -87.49 -18.82
C SER A 6 26.96 -85.98 -18.92
N ALA A 7 25.72 -85.64 -19.25
CA ALA A 7 25.23 -84.28 -19.42
C ALA A 7 25.07 -83.60 -18.04
N THR A 8 25.61 -82.39 -17.90
CA THR A 8 25.35 -81.52 -16.75
C THR A 8 24.69 -80.24 -17.27
N LEU A 9 23.48 -79.99 -16.77
CA LEU A 9 22.60 -78.91 -17.18
C LEU A 9 23.07 -77.56 -16.61
N VAL A 10 23.02 -76.54 -17.46
CA VAL A 10 23.34 -75.13 -17.23
C VAL A 10 22.26 -74.46 -16.38
N ILE A 11 22.67 -73.66 -15.39
CA ILE A 11 21.89 -72.49 -14.90
C ILE A 11 22.84 -71.30 -14.86
N VAL A 12 22.76 -70.44 -15.87
CA VAL A 12 23.37 -69.11 -15.89
C VAL A 12 22.31 -68.13 -15.41
N SER A 13 22.53 -67.53 -14.24
CA SER A 13 21.70 -66.45 -13.71
C SER A 13 21.95 -65.19 -14.53
N ALA A 14 20.98 -64.80 -15.36
CA ALA A 14 20.98 -63.51 -16.03
C ALA A 14 20.74 -62.39 -14.99
N VAL A 15 21.74 -61.53 -14.78
CA VAL A 15 21.57 -60.28 -14.04
C VAL A 15 20.81 -59.31 -14.94
N SER A 16 19.53 -59.11 -14.67
CA SER A 16 18.73 -58.04 -15.28
C SER A 16 19.14 -56.70 -14.68
N VAL A 17 19.91 -55.92 -15.43
CA VAL A 17 20.11 -54.48 -15.19
C VAL A 17 18.78 -53.80 -15.48
N GLY A 18 18.02 -53.46 -14.43
CA GLY A 18 16.82 -52.64 -14.55
C GLY A 18 17.19 -51.21 -14.99
N PRO A 19 16.29 -50.50 -15.69
CA PRO A 19 16.55 -49.12 -16.09
C PRO A 19 16.71 -48.25 -14.84
N ALA A 20 17.79 -47.47 -14.80
CA ALA A 20 17.97 -46.42 -13.83
C ALA A 20 16.82 -45.41 -14.00
N ILE A 21 15.95 -45.33 -13.00
CA ILE A 21 14.93 -44.28 -12.91
C ILE A 21 15.69 -42.99 -12.58
N ALA A 22 15.90 -42.14 -13.58
CA ALA A 22 16.35 -40.79 -13.38
C ALA A 22 15.32 -40.01 -12.54
N PRO A 23 15.73 -39.04 -11.70
CA PRO A 23 14.78 -38.17 -11.02
C PRO A 23 13.92 -37.46 -12.08
N ALA A 24 12.61 -37.62 -11.98
CA ALA A 24 11.67 -36.85 -12.78
C ALA A 24 11.68 -35.41 -12.25
N TYR A 25 12.47 -34.54 -12.89
CA TYR A 25 12.07 -33.14 -12.93
C TYR A 25 10.73 -33.09 -13.65
N ALA A 26 9.79 -32.28 -13.15
CA ALA A 26 8.65 -31.90 -13.96
C ALA A 26 9.21 -31.32 -15.26
N ASP A 27 9.00 -32.04 -16.38
CA ASP A 27 9.28 -31.47 -17.70
C ASP A 27 8.52 -30.13 -17.76
N PRO A 28 9.12 -29.06 -18.32
CA PRO A 28 8.39 -27.84 -18.58
C PRO A 28 7.17 -28.22 -19.42
N VAL A 29 5.98 -28.19 -18.83
CA VAL A 29 4.76 -28.34 -19.59
C VAL A 29 4.84 -27.28 -20.69
N PRO A 30 4.74 -27.66 -21.97
CA PRO A 30 4.92 -26.71 -23.06
C PRO A 30 4.06 -25.48 -22.79
N PRO A 31 4.57 -24.27 -23.03
CA PRO A 31 3.77 -23.07 -22.91
C PRO A 31 2.45 -23.28 -23.68
N PRO A 32 1.34 -22.66 -23.24
CA PRO A 32 0.09 -22.72 -23.99
C PRO A 32 0.38 -22.40 -25.47
N PRO A 33 -0.38 -22.99 -26.41
CA PRO A 33 -0.14 -22.80 -27.84
C PRO A 33 0.11 -21.32 -28.15
N PRO A 34 1.12 -20.98 -28.98
CA PRO A 34 1.57 -19.60 -29.21
C PRO A 34 0.51 -18.66 -29.81
N ASP A 35 -0.70 -19.17 -30.08
CA ASP A 35 -1.81 -18.48 -30.74
C ASP A 35 -2.90 -17.98 -29.77
N GLN A 36 -2.74 -18.10 -28.45
CA GLN A 36 -3.68 -17.50 -27.49
C GLN A 36 -3.11 -16.22 -26.85
N PRO A 37 -3.85 -15.10 -26.86
CA PRO A 37 -3.46 -13.92 -26.11
C PRO A 37 -3.32 -14.30 -24.63
N SER A 38 -2.18 -13.91 -24.05
CA SER A 38 -1.87 -14.16 -22.64
C SER A 38 -1.43 -12.86 -21.99
N LEU A 39 -1.87 -12.67 -20.75
CA LEU A 39 -1.57 -11.52 -19.92
C LEU A 39 -0.92 -12.02 -18.64
N THR A 40 0.28 -11.55 -18.29
CA THR A 40 0.93 -11.90 -17.03
C THR A 40 0.91 -10.69 -16.11
N LEU A 41 0.29 -10.83 -14.94
CA LEU A 41 0.21 -9.77 -13.94
C LEU A 41 1.00 -10.17 -12.68
N PRO A 42 1.93 -9.33 -12.20
CA PRO A 42 2.53 -9.47 -10.89
C PRO A 42 1.50 -9.41 -9.76
N GLY A 43 1.80 -10.07 -8.64
CA GLY A 43 0.94 -10.07 -7.45
C GLY A 43 0.47 -8.68 -7.01
N PRO A 44 1.34 -7.66 -6.91
CA PRO A 44 0.94 -6.30 -6.57
C PRO A 44 -0.05 -5.66 -7.55
N GLU A 45 0.04 -5.94 -8.85
CA GLU A 45 -0.93 -5.43 -9.85
C GLU A 45 -2.33 -6.03 -9.64
N LEU A 46 -2.40 -7.23 -9.05
CA LEU A 46 -3.64 -7.90 -8.68
C LEU A 46 -4.14 -7.48 -7.29
N GLY A 47 -3.41 -6.60 -6.58
CA GLY A 47 -3.69 -6.26 -5.18
C GLY A 47 -3.47 -7.44 -4.21
N THR A 48 -2.53 -8.30 -4.57
CA THR A 48 -2.12 -9.49 -3.80
C THR A 48 -0.66 -9.38 -3.36
N LYS A 49 -0.21 -10.26 -2.46
CA LYS A 49 1.17 -10.25 -1.97
C LYS A 49 2.16 -10.62 -3.09
N SER A 50 3.31 -9.96 -3.13
CA SER A 50 4.42 -10.34 -4.02
C SER A 50 5.27 -11.50 -3.48
N GLU A 51 5.20 -11.72 -2.17
CA GLU A 51 5.99 -12.71 -1.44
C GLU A 51 5.14 -13.33 -0.34
N ILE A 52 5.33 -14.63 -0.14
CA ILE A 52 4.71 -15.41 0.93
C ILE A 52 5.74 -16.24 1.69
N TYR A 53 5.46 -16.44 2.97
CA TYR A 53 6.29 -17.22 3.89
C TYR A 53 5.50 -18.45 4.30
N VAL A 54 5.94 -19.63 3.87
CA VAL A 54 5.24 -20.88 4.11
C VAL A 54 6.01 -21.67 5.16
N ALA A 55 5.37 -21.91 6.31
CA ALA A 55 5.90 -22.76 7.36
C ALA A 55 5.23 -24.15 7.29
N PRO A 56 5.89 -25.23 7.76
CA PRO A 56 5.28 -26.56 7.76
C PRO A 56 3.97 -26.65 8.56
N GLU A 57 3.88 -25.89 9.64
CA GLU A 57 2.75 -25.91 10.59
C GLU A 57 1.63 -24.93 10.17
N ASN A 58 1.94 -23.95 9.32
CA ASN A 58 1.03 -22.87 8.95
C ASN A 58 1.01 -22.69 7.42
N PRO A 59 0.02 -23.28 6.73
CA PRO A 59 -0.19 -23.06 5.31
C PRO A 59 -0.53 -21.61 5.00
N GLU A 60 0.03 -21.04 3.94
CA GLU A 60 -0.28 -19.69 3.52
C GLU A 60 -1.40 -19.68 2.46
N LYS A 61 -2.29 -18.69 2.52
CA LYS A 61 -3.36 -18.48 1.55
C LYS A 61 -3.09 -17.27 0.66
N LEU A 62 -3.39 -17.43 -0.64
CA LEU A 62 -3.33 -16.37 -1.64
C LEU A 62 -4.67 -16.28 -2.37
N THR A 63 -5.26 -15.09 -2.40
CA THR A 63 -6.53 -14.82 -3.10
C THR A 63 -6.23 -14.05 -4.38
N VAL A 64 -6.60 -14.60 -5.53
CA VAL A 64 -6.31 -14.05 -6.85
C VAL A 64 -7.60 -13.54 -7.51
N PRO A 65 -7.76 -12.23 -7.73
CA PRO A 65 -8.88 -11.70 -8.51
C PRO A 65 -8.73 -12.10 -9.99
N VAL A 66 -9.84 -12.45 -10.62
CA VAL A 66 -9.90 -12.81 -12.04
C VAL A 66 -10.86 -11.86 -12.75
N PRO A 67 -10.37 -11.03 -13.70
CA PRO A 67 -11.23 -10.19 -14.53
C PRO A 67 -12.15 -11.01 -15.42
N ALA A 68 -13.33 -10.48 -15.76
CA ALA A 68 -14.28 -11.14 -16.63
C ALA A 68 -13.67 -11.39 -18.03
N GLY A 69 -13.94 -12.56 -18.62
CA GLY A 69 -13.38 -12.97 -19.91
C GLY A 69 -11.96 -13.57 -19.85
N LEU A 70 -11.23 -13.33 -18.75
CA LEU A 70 -9.92 -13.94 -18.51
C LEU A 70 -10.04 -15.22 -17.68
N ASN A 71 -9.09 -16.14 -17.90
CA ASN A 71 -8.95 -17.36 -17.09
C ASN A 71 -7.53 -17.40 -16.53
N ALA A 72 -7.38 -17.52 -15.21
CA ALA A 72 -6.09 -17.74 -14.58
C ALA A 72 -5.62 -19.18 -14.90
N VAL A 73 -4.48 -19.32 -15.55
CA VAL A 73 -3.99 -20.63 -16.03
C VAL A 73 -2.65 -21.03 -15.45
N ARG A 74 -1.77 -20.09 -15.11
CA ARG A 74 -0.50 -20.42 -14.45
C ARG A 74 -0.16 -19.48 -13.32
N LEU A 75 0.40 -20.05 -12.26
CA LEU A 75 1.06 -19.35 -11.17
C LEU A 75 2.57 -19.46 -11.36
N ARG A 76 3.27 -18.33 -11.34
CA ARG A 76 4.73 -18.25 -11.45
C ARG A 76 5.34 -17.56 -10.24
N GLY A 77 6.60 -17.86 -9.97
CA GLY A 77 7.38 -17.19 -8.93
C GLY A 77 8.74 -17.84 -8.73
N THR A 78 9.36 -17.56 -7.58
CA THR A 78 10.64 -18.14 -7.19
C THR A 78 10.56 -18.69 -5.78
N ILE A 79 10.90 -19.96 -5.62
CA ILE A 79 11.03 -20.61 -4.32
C ILE A 79 12.47 -20.42 -3.83
N LYS A 80 12.60 -19.86 -2.62
CA LYS A 80 13.84 -19.69 -1.89
C LYS A 80 13.78 -20.57 -0.64
N ALA A 81 14.39 -21.75 -0.74
CA ALA A 81 14.57 -22.64 0.40
C ALA A 81 15.71 -22.14 1.30
N PRO A 82 15.58 -22.25 2.63
CA PRO A 82 16.66 -21.92 3.54
C PRO A 82 17.82 -22.92 3.39
N VAL A 83 19.04 -22.47 3.72
CA VAL A 83 20.30 -23.21 3.48
C VAL A 83 20.40 -24.58 4.13
N ASN A 84 19.56 -24.86 5.14
CA ASN A 84 19.58 -26.11 5.90
C ASN A 84 18.36 -27.00 5.60
N PHE A 85 17.66 -26.75 4.49
CA PHE A 85 16.47 -27.51 4.09
C PHE A 85 16.86 -28.84 3.44
N ASP A 86 16.57 -29.95 4.14
CA ASP A 86 17.00 -31.29 3.74
C ASP A 86 16.21 -31.85 2.55
N ALA A 87 14.89 -31.73 2.55
CA ALA A 87 14.01 -32.05 1.42
C ALA A 87 12.55 -31.84 1.84
N GLY A 88 11.63 -31.78 0.88
CA GLY A 88 10.21 -31.70 1.16
C GLY A 88 9.36 -31.63 -0.10
N THR A 89 8.06 -31.43 0.08
CA THR A 89 7.15 -31.04 -1.00
C THR A 89 6.44 -29.74 -0.63
N LEU A 90 6.26 -28.85 -1.60
CA LEU A 90 5.33 -27.73 -1.49
C LEU A 90 4.06 -28.13 -2.23
N ASP A 91 2.99 -28.33 -1.48
CA ASP A 91 1.67 -28.67 -2.01
C ASP A 91 0.87 -27.39 -2.23
N ILE A 92 0.29 -27.22 -3.41
CA ILE A 92 -0.56 -26.09 -3.78
C ILE A 92 -1.95 -26.63 -4.10
N SER A 93 -2.96 -26.11 -3.42
CA SER A 93 -4.36 -26.55 -3.56
C SER A 93 -5.31 -25.37 -3.73
N ASP A 94 -6.49 -25.60 -4.29
CA ASP A 94 -7.55 -24.58 -4.33
C ASP A 94 -8.35 -24.50 -3.01
N ASP A 95 -9.25 -23.52 -2.89
CA ASP A 95 -10.14 -23.35 -1.73
C ASP A 95 -11.03 -24.57 -1.41
N GLY A 96 -11.24 -25.45 -2.40
CA GLY A 96 -11.98 -26.71 -2.22
C GLY A 96 -11.10 -27.85 -1.69
N GLY A 97 -9.81 -27.61 -1.48
CA GLY A 97 -8.82 -28.62 -1.07
C GLY A 97 -8.31 -29.49 -2.22
N LYS A 98 -8.64 -29.16 -3.48
CA LYS A 98 -8.14 -29.91 -4.64
C LYS A 98 -6.67 -29.60 -4.85
N LEU A 99 -5.81 -30.61 -4.78
CA LEU A 99 -4.38 -30.48 -5.08
C LEU A 99 -4.20 -30.12 -6.57
N LEU A 100 -3.53 -28.99 -6.81
CA LEU A 100 -3.19 -28.47 -8.15
C LEU A 100 -1.76 -28.85 -8.53
N ALA A 101 -0.82 -28.77 -7.58
CA ALA A 101 0.56 -29.18 -7.77
C ALA A 101 1.21 -29.64 -6.46
N ALA A 102 2.20 -30.52 -6.59
CA ALA A 102 3.13 -30.88 -5.52
C ALA A 102 4.55 -30.70 -6.08
N ILE A 103 5.32 -29.78 -5.50
CA ILE A 103 6.64 -29.41 -6.00
C ILE A 103 7.68 -30.03 -5.08
N ASP A 104 8.50 -30.93 -5.62
CA ASP A 104 9.61 -31.50 -4.87
C ASP A 104 10.68 -30.44 -4.60
N LEU A 105 11.05 -30.31 -3.33
CA LEU A 105 12.11 -29.44 -2.84
C LEU A 105 13.33 -30.33 -2.52
N PRO A 106 14.39 -30.29 -3.34
CA PRO A 106 15.57 -31.13 -3.12
C PRO A 106 16.41 -30.65 -1.93
N PRO A 107 17.30 -31.50 -1.38
CA PRO A 107 18.27 -31.09 -0.36
C PRO A 107 19.09 -29.89 -0.80
N GLY A 108 19.22 -28.94 0.12
CA GLY A 108 20.06 -27.77 -0.07
C GLY A 108 21.49 -28.16 -0.43
N ALA A 109 21.85 -28.04 -1.70
CA ALA A 109 23.25 -27.90 -2.07
C ALA A 109 23.77 -26.61 -1.40
N SER A 110 25.03 -26.61 -0.99
CA SER A 110 25.72 -25.46 -0.37
C SER A 110 25.72 -24.17 -1.20
N SER A 111 25.16 -24.18 -2.41
CA SER A 111 24.86 -23.04 -3.28
C SER A 111 23.34 -22.88 -3.44
N ARG A 112 22.79 -21.75 -2.95
CA ARG A 112 21.35 -21.37 -2.96
C ARG A 112 20.68 -21.63 -4.33
N PRO A 113 19.95 -22.73 -4.55
CA PRO A 113 19.16 -22.87 -5.77
C PRO A 113 17.87 -22.09 -5.56
N THR A 114 17.73 -20.96 -6.24
CA THR A 114 16.40 -20.38 -6.48
C THR A 114 15.67 -21.33 -7.41
N THR A 115 14.66 -22.03 -6.92
CA THR A 115 13.87 -22.96 -7.73
C THR A 115 12.73 -22.17 -8.38
N PRO A 116 12.63 -22.10 -9.71
CA PRO A 116 11.49 -21.46 -10.35
C PRO A 116 10.20 -22.20 -10.01
N LEU A 117 9.16 -21.44 -9.66
CA LEU A 117 7.80 -21.92 -9.51
C LEU A 117 7.08 -21.67 -10.84
N ASP A 118 6.54 -22.71 -11.46
CA ASP A 118 5.62 -22.62 -12.59
C ASP A 118 4.57 -23.72 -12.45
N VAL A 119 3.34 -23.34 -12.12
CA VAL A 119 2.25 -24.25 -11.76
C VAL A 119 1.04 -23.99 -12.61
N ASP A 120 0.48 -25.04 -13.21
CA ASP A 120 -0.82 -24.98 -13.86
C ASP A 120 -1.94 -24.89 -12.82
N ILE A 121 -2.68 -23.77 -12.84
CA ILE A 121 -3.82 -23.52 -11.95
C ILE A 121 -5.15 -23.50 -12.72
N SER A 122 -5.16 -23.86 -14.00
CA SER A 122 -6.37 -23.87 -14.84
C SER A 122 -7.47 -24.80 -14.31
N ALA A 123 -7.08 -25.80 -13.52
CA ALA A 123 -7.97 -26.76 -12.89
C ALA A 123 -8.54 -26.29 -11.54
N ALA A 124 -8.16 -25.11 -11.04
CA ALA A 124 -8.69 -24.51 -9.82
C ALA A 124 -10.18 -24.21 -9.98
N ARG A 125 -10.90 -24.14 -8.85
CA ARG A 125 -12.31 -23.72 -8.84
C ARG A 125 -12.48 -22.39 -9.58
N ARG A 126 -13.36 -22.39 -10.59
CA ARG A 126 -13.72 -21.19 -11.36
C ARG A 126 -14.49 -20.20 -10.48
N GLY A 127 -14.16 -18.93 -10.63
CA GLY A 127 -14.76 -17.82 -9.89
C GLY A 127 -13.79 -16.66 -9.79
N SER A 128 -14.27 -15.55 -9.24
CA SER A 128 -13.44 -14.41 -8.87
C SER A 128 -13.85 -13.99 -7.46
N PRO A 129 -12.95 -14.02 -6.48
CA PRO A 129 -11.56 -14.47 -6.59
C PRO A 129 -11.39 -16.00 -6.62
N ILE A 130 -10.20 -16.47 -7.04
CA ILE A 130 -9.71 -17.84 -6.83
C ILE A 130 -8.82 -17.83 -5.59
N GLY A 131 -9.05 -18.71 -4.61
CA GLY A 131 -8.10 -18.90 -3.52
C GLY A 131 -7.19 -20.12 -3.72
N LEU A 132 -5.92 -19.94 -3.33
CA LEU A 132 -4.85 -20.91 -3.39
C LEU A 132 -4.25 -21.09 -1.98
N THR A 133 -4.02 -22.33 -1.57
CA THR A 133 -3.39 -22.67 -0.30
C THR A 133 -2.06 -23.38 -0.55
N PHE A 134 -0.99 -22.88 0.09
CA PHE A 134 0.38 -23.38 0.01
C PHE A 134 0.74 -24.09 1.31
N ALA A 135 1.01 -25.39 1.25
CA ALA A 135 1.36 -26.20 2.41
C ALA A 135 2.74 -26.84 2.23
N LEU A 136 3.65 -26.60 3.17
CA LEU A 136 4.99 -27.16 3.15
C LEU A 136 5.03 -28.50 3.89
N ARG A 137 5.43 -29.58 3.23
CA ARG A 137 5.60 -30.91 3.81
C ARG A 137 7.08 -31.31 3.79
N PRO A 138 7.85 -31.04 4.85
CA PRO A 138 9.24 -31.45 4.91
C PRO A 138 9.35 -32.98 4.89
N ARG A 139 10.34 -33.52 4.17
CA ARG A 139 10.74 -34.92 4.27
C ARG A 139 11.68 -35.04 5.46
N PHE A 140 11.21 -35.69 6.51
CA PHE A 140 12.02 -35.97 7.68
C PHE A 140 12.97 -37.13 7.39
N ASP A 141 14.29 -36.92 7.54
CA ASP A 141 15.28 -38.01 7.61
C ASP A 141 15.52 -38.39 9.09
N PRO A 142 15.10 -39.58 9.53
CA PRO A 142 15.32 -40.05 10.89
C PRO A 142 16.81 -40.25 11.26
N GLN A 143 17.73 -40.39 10.28
CA GLN A 143 19.14 -40.72 10.53
C GLN A 143 20.00 -39.51 10.89
N MET A 144 19.60 -38.29 10.53
CA MET A 144 20.27 -37.05 10.96
C MET A 144 19.86 -36.59 12.36
N TYR A 145 18.76 -37.12 12.90
CA TYR A 145 18.33 -36.86 14.27
C TYR A 145 19.04 -37.79 15.26
N THR A 146 20.31 -37.50 15.53
CA THR A 146 20.83 -37.77 16.88
C THR A 146 20.21 -36.74 17.82
N SER A 147 19.94 -37.12 19.07
CA SER A 147 19.21 -36.38 20.11
C SER A 147 19.85 -35.05 20.57
N SER A 148 20.51 -34.31 19.69
CA SER A 148 21.37 -33.17 20.01
C SER A 148 21.25 -31.98 19.05
N TYR A 149 20.37 -32.01 18.04
CA TYR A 149 20.25 -30.93 17.05
C TYR A 149 18.83 -30.33 16.99
N CYS A 150 18.61 -29.22 17.69
CA CYS A 150 17.35 -28.47 17.67
C CYS A 150 17.52 -27.17 16.82
N TRP A 151 17.52 -27.30 15.50
CA TRP A 151 17.80 -26.20 14.55
C TRP A 151 16.62 -25.22 14.38
N PRO A 152 16.83 -23.94 13.97
CA PRO A 152 15.74 -23.01 13.66
C PRO A 152 14.80 -23.62 12.62
N ARG A 153 13.50 -23.59 12.89
CA ARG A 153 12.48 -24.11 11.97
C ARG A 153 12.47 -23.27 10.70
N GLN A 154 12.38 -23.95 9.56
CA GLN A 154 12.70 -23.39 8.27
C GLN A 154 11.43 -22.95 7.55
N GLN A 155 11.34 -21.66 7.25
CA GLN A 155 10.28 -21.11 6.41
C GLN A 155 10.74 -21.12 4.96
N LEU A 156 9.85 -21.57 4.07
CA LEU A 156 10.04 -21.43 2.63
C LEU A 156 9.56 -20.03 2.22
N VAL A 157 10.38 -19.31 1.48
CA VAL A 157 9.97 -18.03 0.92
C VAL A 157 9.61 -18.24 -0.54
N VAL A 158 8.41 -17.85 -0.95
CA VAL A 158 8.00 -17.82 -2.35
C VAL A 158 7.82 -16.38 -2.76
N SER A 159 8.71 -15.87 -3.62
CA SER A 159 8.74 -14.47 -4.05
C SER A 159 8.40 -14.33 -5.53
N ASP A 160 8.27 -13.07 -5.98
CA ASP A 160 8.07 -12.71 -7.39
C ASP A 160 6.81 -13.35 -7.99
N LEU A 161 5.77 -13.48 -7.16
CA LEU A 161 4.51 -14.10 -7.53
C LEU A 161 3.86 -13.36 -8.71
N SER A 162 3.47 -14.10 -9.74
CA SER A 162 2.72 -13.58 -10.88
C SER A 162 1.72 -14.62 -11.40
N ILE A 163 0.62 -14.14 -11.98
CA ILE A 163 -0.42 -14.98 -12.56
C ILE A 163 -0.48 -14.72 -14.06
N MET A 164 -0.44 -15.80 -14.83
CA MET A 164 -0.68 -15.78 -16.26
C MET A 164 -2.15 -16.09 -16.52
N PHE A 165 -2.79 -15.19 -17.25
CA PHE A 165 -4.15 -15.29 -17.73
C PHE A 165 -4.17 -15.60 -19.22
N THR A 166 -5.20 -16.32 -19.68
CA THR A 166 -5.52 -16.49 -21.10
C THR A 166 -6.95 -16.05 -21.39
N GLY A 167 -7.20 -15.74 -22.66
CA GLY A 167 -8.45 -15.17 -23.13
C GLY A 167 -8.31 -13.67 -23.38
N SER A 168 -9.45 -12.99 -23.45
CA SER A 168 -9.52 -11.53 -23.61
C SER A 168 -10.45 -10.98 -22.56
N GLU A 169 -10.10 -9.84 -21.98
CA GLU A 169 -11.00 -9.15 -21.06
C GLU A 169 -12.35 -8.90 -21.76
N ALA A 170 -13.44 -9.27 -21.09
CA ALA A 170 -14.78 -8.99 -21.56
C ALA A 170 -15.10 -7.51 -21.37
N PRO A 171 -15.61 -6.80 -22.41
CA PRO A 171 -16.05 -5.42 -22.23
C PRO A 171 -17.20 -5.32 -21.24
N ALA A 172 -17.29 -4.18 -20.54
CA ALA A 172 -18.35 -3.92 -19.58
C ALA A 172 -19.72 -3.89 -20.26
N THR A 173 -20.73 -4.49 -19.62
CA THR A 173 -22.11 -4.55 -20.15
C THR A 173 -23.11 -3.80 -19.27
N THR A 174 -22.79 -3.57 -18.01
CA THR A 174 -23.68 -3.04 -16.98
C THR A 174 -22.93 -2.11 -16.03
N VAL A 175 -23.66 -1.34 -15.21
CA VAL A 175 -23.04 -0.52 -14.16
C VAL A 175 -22.33 -1.41 -13.11
N ALA A 176 -22.81 -2.62 -12.88
CA ALA A 176 -22.24 -3.56 -11.90
C ALA A 176 -20.86 -4.12 -12.27
N ASP A 177 -20.64 -4.45 -13.55
CA ASP A 177 -19.38 -5.01 -14.06
C ASP A 177 -18.44 -3.95 -14.66
N PHE A 178 -18.86 -2.67 -14.70
CA PHE A 178 -18.07 -1.59 -15.30
C PHE A 178 -16.70 -1.43 -14.66
N PHE A 179 -16.62 -1.47 -13.32
CA PHE A 179 -15.36 -1.40 -12.57
C PHE A 179 -14.90 -2.82 -12.20
N PRO A 180 -13.94 -3.42 -12.94
CA PRO A 180 -13.53 -4.81 -12.75
C PRO A 180 -12.75 -5.00 -11.44
N PRO A 181 -12.56 -6.25 -10.96
CA PRO A 181 -11.77 -6.51 -9.75
C PRO A 181 -10.28 -6.17 -9.90
N VAL A 182 -9.77 -6.07 -11.13
CA VAL A 182 -8.40 -5.62 -11.43
C VAL A 182 -8.48 -4.46 -12.43
N LEU A 183 -7.90 -3.31 -12.07
CA LEU A 183 -7.90 -2.12 -12.92
C LEU A 183 -6.52 -1.48 -12.95
N GLN A 184 -5.91 -1.38 -14.14
CA GLN A 184 -4.61 -0.71 -14.31
C GLN A 184 -4.79 0.80 -14.45
N ARG A 185 -5.86 1.27 -15.11
CA ARG A 185 -6.10 2.71 -15.30
C ARG A 185 -7.58 3.09 -15.36
N ALA A 186 -7.93 4.18 -14.68
CA ALA A 186 -9.20 4.88 -14.86
C ALA A 186 -8.91 6.29 -15.39
N THR A 187 -9.42 6.62 -16.57
CA THR A 187 -9.36 7.98 -17.12
C THR A 187 -10.73 8.63 -17.02
N ILE A 188 -10.80 9.73 -16.27
CA ILE A 188 -12.01 10.53 -16.07
C ILE A 188 -11.93 11.73 -17.01
N TYR A 189 -12.82 11.74 -17.99
CA TYR A 189 -13.01 12.83 -18.92
C TYR A 189 -14.02 13.82 -18.38
N THR A 190 -13.71 15.10 -18.53
CA THR A 190 -14.59 16.19 -18.11
C THR A 190 -14.44 17.37 -19.08
N PRO A 191 -15.45 18.24 -19.22
CA PRO A 191 -15.38 19.40 -20.10
C PRO A 191 -14.24 20.37 -19.72
N VAL A 192 -13.66 21.06 -20.71
CA VAL A 192 -12.69 22.16 -20.47
C VAL A 192 -13.32 23.31 -19.69
N ASP A 193 -14.62 23.52 -19.85
CA ASP A 193 -15.46 24.51 -19.20
C ASP A 193 -16.24 23.91 -18.01
N ALA A 194 -15.68 22.91 -17.33
CA ALA A 194 -16.34 22.23 -16.21
C ALA A 194 -16.69 23.20 -15.08
N ASP A 195 -17.96 23.24 -14.68
CA ASP A 195 -18.44 24.03 -13.55
C ASP A 195 -18.06 23.42 -12.19
N THR A 196 -18.40 24.10 -11.09
CA THR A 196 -18.06 23.64 -9.73
C THR A 196 -18.70 22.30 -9.40
N ASP A 197 -19.90 22.01 -9.91
CA ASP A 197 -20.61 20.76 -9.63
C ASP A 197 -20.01 19.58 -10.43
N GLU A 198 -19.61 19.82 -11.68
CA GLU A 198 -18.82 18.87 -12.49
C GLU A 198 -17.46 18.60 -11.84
N GLN A 199 -16.76 19.63 -11.37
CA GLN A 199 -15.50 19.49 -10.62
C GLN A 199 -15.68 18.68 -9.34
N GLN A 200 -16.74 18.96 -8.57
CA GLN A 200 -17.09 18.22 -7.35
C GLN A 200 -17.34 16.74 -7.65
N ALA A 201 -18.10 16.43 -8.70
CA ALA A 201 -18.39 15.06 -9.10
C ALA A 201 -17.11 14.33 -9.55
N VAL A 202 -16.23 14.99 -10.32
CA VAL A 202 -14.93 14.44 -10.71
C VAL A 202 -14.09 14.08 -9.47
N LEU A 203 -13.93 15.00 -8.52
CA LEU A 203 -13.12 14.73 -7.31
C LEU A 203 -13.75 13.67 -6.40
N THR A 204 -15.08 13.62 -6.34
CA THR A 204 -15.82 12.55 -5.63
C THR A 204 -15.54 11.19 -6.26
N LEU A 205 -15.60 11.08 -7.59
CA LEU A 205 -15.29 9.85 -8.31
C LEU A 205 -13.82 9.44 -8.13
N VAL A 206 -12.89 10.41 -8.22
CA VAL A 206 -11.46 10.19 -7.99
C VAL A 206 -11.21 9.60 -6.60
N SER A 207 -11.76 10.21 -5.54
CA SER A 207 -11.64 9.70 -4.17
C SER A 207 -12.22 8.29 -4.04
N THR A 208 -13.38 8.05 -4.64
CA THR A 208 -14.06 6.75 -4.61
C THR A 208 -13.24 5.65 -5.27
N LEU A 209 -12.68 5.91 -6.46
CA LEU A 209 -11.85 4.95 -7.18
C LEU A 209 -10.50 4.71 -6.49
N ALA A 210 -9.87 5.76 -5.96
CA ALA A 210 -8.62 5.64 -5.22
C ALA A 210 -8.78 4.74 -4.00
N ARG A 211 -9.93 4.81 -3.32
CA ARG A 211 -10.27 3.91 -2.22
C ARG A 211 -10.61 2.50 -2.69
N LEU A 212 -11.43 2.37 -3.73
CA LEU A 212 -11.87 1.06 -4.26
C LEU A 212 -10.67 0.21 -4.69
N TYR A 213 -9.65 0.83 -5.28
CA TYR A 213 -8.44 0.18 -5.77
C TYR A 213 -7.20 0.52 -4.93
N SER A 214 -7.36 0.81 -3.64
CA SER A 214 -6.24 1.20 -2.74
C SER A 214 -5.13 0.15 -2.63
N ASN A 215 -5.47 -1.13 -2.77
CA ASN A 215 -4.52 -2.24 -2.75
C ASN A 215 -3.84 -2.49 -4.10
N GLN A 216 -4.24 -1.80 -5.16
CA GLN A 216 -3.69 -1.94 -6.51
C GLN A 216 -2.98 -0.66 -6.94
N PRO A 217 -1.94 -0.74 -7.79
CA PRO A 217 -1.25 0.43 -8.33
C PRO A 217 -2.05 1.10 -9.47
N THR A 218 -3.38 1.18 -9.36
CA THR A 218 -4.26 1.74 -10.40
C THR A 218 -3.92 3.20 -10.67
N VAL A 219 -3.72 3.56 -11.94
CA VAL A 219 -3.48 4.95 -12.34
C VAL A 219 -4.82 5.64 -12.56
N ILE A 220 -5.12 6.68 -11.78
CA ILE A 220 -6.36 7.47 -11.94
C ILE A 220 -5.97 8.83 -12.52
N THR A 221 -6.47 9.14 -13.71
CA THR A 221 -6.17 10.39 -14.42
C THR A 221 -7.45 11.17 -14.69
N VAL A 222 -7.33 12.50 -14.70
CA VAL A 222 -8.40 13.40 -15.16
C VAL A 222 -7.92 14.10 -16.42
N VAL A 223 -8.75 14.09 -17.46
CA VAL A 223 -8.45 14.70 -18.75
C VAL A 223 -9.60 15.63 -19.12
N THR A 224 -9.26 16.90 -19.39
CA THR A 224 -10.23 17.86 -19.90
C THR A 224 -10.36 17.72 -21.42
N GLN A 225 -11.58 17.79 -21.94
CA GLN A 225 -11.86 17.73 -23.38
C GLN A 225 -13.00 18.68 -23.76
N PRO A 226 -13.18 19.05 -25.04
CA PRO A 226 -14.33 19.85 -25.45
C PRO A 226 -15.64 19.17 -25.06
N ARG A 227 -16.61 19.93 -24.56
CA ARG A 227 -17.94 19.45 -24.17
C ARG A 227 -18.60 18.65 -25.31
N GLY A 228 -19.29 17.55 -24.99
CA GLY A 228 -19.87 16.63 -25.95
C GLY A 228 -18.88 15.73 -26.71
N SER A 229 -17.58 15.81 -26.44
CA SER A 229 -16.60 14.88 -27.02
C SER A 229 -16.79 13.47 -26.45
N VAL A 230 -16.65 12.46 -27.32
CA VAL A 230 -16.67 11.05 -26.90
C VAL A 230 -15.26 10.68 -26.41
N PRO A 231 -15.13 10.02 -25.24
CA PRO A 231 -13.85 9.47 -24.80
C PRO A 231 -13.25 8.51 -25.84
N PRO A 232 -11.92 8.49 -26.02
CA PRO A 232 -11.28 7.45 -26.82
C PRO A 232 -11.52 6.06 -26.20
N PRO A 233 -11.56 4.98 -27.01
CA PRO A 233 -11.70 3.62 -26.51
C PRO A 233 -10.63 3.28 -25.46
N ALA A 234 -11.06 2.63 -24.39
CA ALA A 234 -10.18 2.15 -23.34
C ALA A 234 -9.50 0.83 -23.79
N GLY A 235 -8.22 0.65 -23.44
CA GLY A 235 -7.51 -0.61 -23.64
C GLY A 235 -7.82 -1.64 -22.55
N GLU A 236 -7.18 -2.81 -22.64
CA GLU A 236 -7.30 -3.89 -21.65
C GLU A 236 -6.94 -3.41 -20.23
N LEU A 237 -7.75 -3.79 -19.24
CA LEU A 237 -7.71 -3.38 -17.83
C LEU A 237 -7.73 -1.87 -17.62
N THR A 238 -8.34 -1.13 -18.56
CA THR A 238 -8.54 0.30 -18.42
C THR A 238 -10.01 0.68 -18.58
N ARG A 239 -10.42 1.80 -17.96
CA ARG A 239 -11.78 2.31 -18.04
C ARG A 239 -11.80 3.80 -18.32
N ALA A 240 -12.71 4.21 -19.19
CA ALA A 240 -13.02 5.61 -19.47
C ALA A 240 -14.34 5.99 -18.78
N VAL A 241 -14.35 7.13 -18.08
CA VAL A 241 -15.56 7.69 -17.46
C VAL A 241 -15.72 9.10 -17.96
N LEU A 242 -16.91 9.49 -18.43
CA LEU A 242 -17.23 10.86 -18.80
C LEU A 242 -18.15 11.46 -17.73
N VAL A 243 -17.69 12.53 -17.08
CA VAL A 243 -18.49 13.32 -16.12
C VAL A 243 -18.87 14.63 -16.80
N GLU A 244 -20.15 14.80 -17.06
CA GLU A 244 -20.68 15.95 -17.80
C GLU A 244 -22.12 16.24 -17.38
N HIS A 245 -22.48 17.52 -17.25
CA HIS A 245 -23.84 17.92 -16.96
C HIS A 245 -24.83 17.48 -18.04
N SER A 246 -26.05 17.15 -17.62
CA SER A 246 -27.14 16.76 -18.55
C SER A 246 -28.49 16.85 -17.86
N ASP A 247 -29.54 17.11 -18.64
CA ASP A 247 -30.94 17.07 -18.20
C ASP A 247 -31.41 15.66 -17.82
N LYS A 248 -30.63 14.62 -18.19
CA LYS A 248 -30.89 13.23 -17.87
C LYS A 248 -29.89 12.75 -16.81
N PRO A 249 -30.23 12.80 -15.52
CA PRO A 249 -29.35 12.30 -14.47
C PRO A 249 -29.27 10.77 -14.48
N GLY A 250 -28.05 10.24 -14.33
CA GLY A 250 -27.83 8.80 -14.24
C GLY A 250 -26.37 8.37 -14.36
N LEU A 251 -26.15 7.09 -14.08
CA LEU A 251 -24.99 6.32 -14.49
C LEU A 251 -25.41 5.47 -15.70
N GLN A 252 -24.73 5.62 -16.83
CA GLN A 252 -25.04 4.89 -18.05
C GLN A 252 -23.77 4.30 -18.65
N VAL A 253 -23.76 2.99 -18.91
CA VAL A 253 -22.74 2.36 -19.74
C VAL A 253 -23.11 2.59 -21.20
N GLU A 254 -22.30 3.39 -21.88
CA GLU A 254 -22.40 3.62 -23.32
C GLU A 254 -21.68 2.49 -24.05
N ASN A 255 -22.20 2.09 -25.22
CA ASN A 255 -21.68 0.97 -26.03
C ASN A 255 -21.46 -0.34 -25.24
N PRO A 256 -22.47 -0.82 -24.47
CA PRO A 256 -22.31 -2.00 -23.62
C PRO A 256 -21.90 -3.23 -24.43
N GLY A 257 -20.90 -3.97 -23.91
CA GLY A 257 -20.36 -5.16 -24.56
C GLY A 257 -19.41 -4.90 -25.74
N ALA A 258 -19.11 -3.64 -26.06
CA ALA A 258 -18.16 -3.26 -27.09
C ALA A 258 -16.82 -2.75 -26.49
N PRO A 259 -15.67 -2.87 -27.20
CA PRO A 259 -14.37 -2.42 -26.68
C PRO A 259 -14.29 -0.92 -26.38
N ASP A 260 -15.16 -0.10 -26.96
CA ASP A 260 -15.26 1.34 -26.75
C ASP A 260 -16.32 1.71 -25.70
N ALA A 261 -16.70 0.76 -24.83
CA ALA A 261 -17.60 1.03 -23.71
C ALA A 261 -17.00 2.04 -22.72
N PHE A 262 -17.82 3.01 -22.30
CA PHE A 262 -17.44 3.98 -21.27
C PHE A 262 -18.63 4.30 -20.36
N LEU A 263 -18.34 4.72 -19.13
CA LEU A 263 -19.38 5.11 -18.18
C LEU A 263 -19.64 6.61 -18.30
N ARG A 264 -20.89 6.98 -18.57
CA ARG A 264 -21.35 8.37 -18.47
C ARG A 264 -21.95 8.60 -17.09
N VAL A 265 -21.46 9.63 -16.41
CA VAL A 265 -22.04 10.18 -15.17
C VAL A 265 -22.64 11.52 -15.53
N SER A 266 -23.95 11.65 -15.36
CA SER A 266 -24.69 12.83 -15.79
C SER A 266 -25.71 13.31 -14.76
N GLY A 267 -26.08 14.59 -14.86
CA GLY A 267 -27.06 15.27 -14.00
C GLY A 267 -26.86 16.78 -13.98
N GLN A 268 -27.68 17.49 -13.21
CA GLN A 268 -27.52 18.94 -12.98
C GLN A 268 -27.18 19.23 -11.52
N GLY A 269 -26.26 20.17 -11.29
CA GLY A 269 -25.85 20.57 -9.95
C GLY A 269 -25.45 19.38 -9.06
N GLY A 270 -25.91 19.38 -7.81
CA GLY A 270 -25.69 18.28 -6.86
C GLY A 270 -26.21 16.90 -7.28
N GLN A 271 -27.01 16.79 -8.35
CA GLN A 271 -27.44 15.49 -8.89
C GLN A 271 -26.27 14.66 -9.42
N LEU A 272 -25.22 15.30 -9.95
CA LEU A 272 -24.03 14.61 -10.44
C LEU A 272 -23.37 13.79 -9.32
N SER A 273 -23.13 14.43 -8.18
CA SER A 273 -22.58 13.75 -6.99
C SER A 273 -23.56 12.72 -6.41
N THR A 274 -24.87 12.96 -6.53
CA THR A 274 -25.89 12.00 -6.11
C THR A 274 -25.80 10.69 -6.90
N GLN A 275 -25.54 10.74 -8.21
CA GLN A 275 -25.40 9.52 -9.02
C GLN A 275 -24.22 8.65 -8.55
N LEU A 276 -23.13 9.28 -8.11
CA LEU A 276 -21.95 8.58 -7.60
C LEU A 276 -22.19 7.89 -6.25
N SER A 277 -23.28 8.20 -5.56
CA SER A 277 -23.62 7.58 -4.28
C SER A 277 -23.70 6.05 -4.36
N LEU A 278 -24.06 5.48 -5.53
CA LEU A 278 -24.09 4.03 -5.72
C LEU A 278 -22.68 3.42 -5.57
N LEU A 279 -21.66 4.09 -6.12
CA LEU A 279 -20.26 3.69 -6.05
C LEU A 279 -19.68 3.97 -4.65
N VAL A 280 -19.95 5.15 -4.10
CA VAL A 280 -19.47 5.57 -2.77
C VAL A 280 -19.90 4.57 -1.69
N ASN A 281 -21.14 4.09 -1.75
CA ASN A 281 -21.70 3.14 -0.79
C ASN A 281 -21.44 1.66 -1.15
N LYS A 282 -20.61 1.38 -2.17
CA LYS A 282 -20.26 0.02 -2.61
C LYS A 282 -21.48 -0.85 -3.00
N LEU A 283 -22.54 -0.24 -3.54
CA LEU A 283 -23.77 -0.94 -3.94
C LEU A 283 -23.83 -1.19 -5.46
N GLN A 284 -22.77 -0.84 -6.20
CA GLN A 284 -22.76 -0.93 -7.65
C GLN A 284 -22.96 -2.36 -8.18
N SER A 285 -22.53 -3.38 -7.44
CA SER A 285 -22.68 -4.79 -7.84
C SER A 285 -24.13 -5.23 -7.99
N LEU A 286 -25.09 -4.50 -7.41
CA LEU A 286 -26.53 -4.74 -7.55
C LEU A 286 -27.10 -4.16 -8.85
N ALA A 287 -26.41 -3.20 -9.48
CA ALA A 287 -26.84 -2.52 -10.70
C ALA A 287 -26.51 -3.31 -11.97
N GLN A 288 -27.09 -4.49 -12.11
CA GLN A 288 -26.89 -5.42 -13.24
C GLN A 288 -27.65 -4.98 -14.51
N VAL A 289 -27.64 -3.67 -14.79
CA VAL A 289 -28.31 -3.02 -15.91
C VAL A 289 -27.40 -1.98 -16.53
N GLU A 290 -27.65 -1.61 -17.78
CA GLU A 290 -26.86 -0.61 -18.52
C GLU A 290 -27.00 0.80 -17.93
N THR A 291 -28.17 1.14 -17.40
CA THR A 291 -28.48 2.49 -16.89
C THR A 291 -29.11 2.42 -15.50
N VAL A 292 -28.60 3.24 -14.57
CA VAL A 292 -29.18 3.43 -13.24
C VAL A 292 -29.31 4.92 -12.94
N ARG A 293 -30.44 5.29 -12.34
CA ARG A 293 -30.65 6.63 -11.77
C ARG A 293 -30.74 6.51 -10.26
N VAL A 294 -29.99 7.36 -9.57
CA VAL A 294 -30.02 7.52 -8.11
C VAL A 294 -30.84 8.75 -7.77
N ASP A 295 -31.93 8.54 -7.05
CA ASP A 295 -32.90 9.59 -6.71
C ASP A 295 -32.48 10.36 -5.47
N GLN A 296 -31.81 9.65 -4.55
CA GLN A 296 -31.36 10.17 -3.28
C GLN A 296 -30.01 9.56 -2.95
N ALA A 297 -29.06 10.40 -2.55
CA ALA A 297 -27.77 9.93 -2.06
C ALA A 297 -27.97 9.13 -0.77
N GLY A 298 -27.37 7.95 -0.73
CA GLY A 298 -27.22 7.15 0.47
C GLY A 298 -26.02 7.60 1.30
N SER A 299 -26.11 7.38 2.60
CA SER A 299 -24.99 7.56 3.53
C SER A 299 -24.67 6.23 4.19
N SER A 300 -23.41 5.83 4.20
CA SER A 300 -22.92 4.79 5.10
C SER A 300 -22.78 5.37 6.50
N ASP A 301 -23.01 4.55 7.53
CA ASP A 301 -22.81 4.98 8.92
C ASP A 301 -21.35 5.45 9.09
N PRO A 302 -21.08 6.63 9.67
CA PRO A 302 -19.73 7.20 9.85
C PRO A 302 -18.74 6.38 10.70
N GLY A 303 -18.97 5.08 10.88
CA GLY A 303 -18.21 4.22 11.76
C GLY A 303 -18.72 4.27 13.20
N PRO A 304 -18.11 3.45 14.07
CA PRO A 304 -18.52 3.35 15.47
C PRO A 304 -18.34 4.70 16.20
N ARG A 305 -19.33 5.05 17.01
CA ARG A 305 -19.41 6.34 17.71
C ARG A 305 -19.10 6.18 19.19
N GLY A 306 -18.25 7.05 19.70
CA GLY A 306 -17.91 7.11 21.11
C GLY A 306 -16.43 7.39 21.33
N ASP A 307 -16.07 7.52 22.59
CA ASP A 307 -14.67 7.68 23.01
C ASP A 307 -14.07 6.36 23.49
N THR A 308 -14.83 5.26 23.56
CA THR A 308 -14.31 3.93 23.87
C THR A 308 -14.88 2.94 22.86
N LEU A 309 -13.99 2.26 22.14
CA LEU A 309 -14.33 1.30 21.09
C LEU A 309 -13.67 -0.03 21.38
N THR A 310 -14.36 -1.12 21.06
CA THR A 310 -13.81 -2.47 21.16
C THR A 310 -12.88 -2.76 19.97
N PHE A 311 -11.96 -3.71 20.15
CA PHE A 311 -11.09 -4.16 19.07
C PHE A 311 -11.88 -4.83 17.94
N ASP A 312 -13.01 -5.48 18.26
CA ASP A 312 -13.94 -6.02 17.26
C ASP A 312 -14.49 -4.91 16.35
N GLU A 313 -15.01 -3.82 16.94
CA GLU A 313 -15.53 -2.67 16.20
C GLU A 313 -14.46 -1.98 15.33
N LEU A 314 -13.20 -2.00 15.79
CA LEU A 314 -12.06 -1.43 15.07
C LEU A 314 -11.40 -2.42 14.09
N SER A 315 -11.89 -3.66 14.02
CA SER A 315 -11.25 -4.74 13.26
C SER A 315 -9.77 -4.97 13.63
N MET A 316 -9.41 -4.71 14.90
CA MET A 316 -8.08 -4.93 15.48
C MET A 316 -7.97 -6.37 16.02
N THR A 317 -8.13 -7.36 15.13
CA THR A 317 -8.09 -8.78 15.49
C THR A 317 -6.75 -9.40 15.08
N GLY A 318 -6.31 -10.42 15.82
CA GLY A 318 -5.07 -11.12 15.53
C GLY A 318 -4.90 -12.37 16.36
N SER A 319 -4.40 -13.42 15.73
CA SER A 319 -3.97 -14.66 16.40
C SER A 319 -2.69 -15.17 15.76
N THR A 320 -1.82 -15.77 16.56
CA THR A 320 -0.56 -16.33 16.09
C THR A 320 -0.13 -17.52 16.94
N ASP A 321 0.51 -18.49 16.30
CA ASP A 321 1.13 -19.64 16.94
C ASP A 321 2.63 -19.38 17.15
N VAL A 322 3.06 -19.42 18.41
CA VAL A 322 4.42 -19.05 18.81
C VAL A 322 5.24 -20.29 19.06
N ILE A 323 6.38 -20.39 18.37
CA ILE A 323 7.45 -21.37 18.65
C ILE A 323 8.77 -20.60 18.66
N ARG A 324 9.46 -20.52 19.80
CA ARG A 324 10.60 -19.63 20.06
C ARG A 324 10.28 -18.16 20.01
N SER A 325 9.81 -17.66 18.88
CA SER A 325 9.41 -16.27 18.71
C SER A 325 8.40 -16.12 17.59
N ALA A 326 7.47 -15.19 17.75
CA ALA A 326 6.58 -14.75 16.70
C ALA A 326 6.33 -13.25 16.86
N THR A 327 5.98 -12.59 15.76
CA THR A 327 5.54 -11.20 15.79
C THR A 327 4.13 -11.12 15.23
N MET A 328 3.28 -10.35 15.90
CA MET A 328 1.94 -10.05 15.46
C MET A 328 1.70 -8.56 15.63
N SER A 329 1.02 -7.94 14.66
CA SER A 329 0.65 -6.54 14.74
C SER A 329 -0.86 -6.42 14.58
N VAL A 330 -1.50 -5.68 15.48
CA VAL A 330 -2.87 -5.21 15.31
C VAL A 330 -2.85 -3.69 15.33
N GLY A 331 -3.72 -3.05 14.57
CA GLY A 331 -3.70 -1.60 14.50
C GLY A 331 -4.89 -1.02 13.78
N VAL A 332 -5.05 0.28 13.96
CA VAL A 332 -6.14 1.04 13.38
C VAL A 332 -5.64 2.43 12.98
N GLU A 333 -6.20 2.97 11.91
CA GLU A 333 -5.90 4.35 11.52
C GLU A 333 -6.57 5.34 12.47
N ARG A 334 -5.88 6.45 12.76
CA ARG A 334 -6.43 7.53 13.58
C ARG A 334 -7.75 8.10 13.02
N ALA A 335 -7.93 8.08 11.71
CA ALA A 335 -9.16 8.52 11.05
C ALA A 335 -10.38 7.65 11.39
N SER A 336 -10.19 6.40 11.83
CA SER A 336 -11.28 5.49 12.20
C SER A 336 -12.02 5.92 13.46
N PHE A 337 -11.45 6.83 14.27
CA PHE A 337 -12.10 7.37 15.46
C PHE A 337 -13.08 8.51 15.16
N GLY A 338 -13.27 8.87 13.89
CA GLY A 338 -14.18 9.94 13.47
C GLY A 338 -13.47 11.26 13.16
N ALA A 339 -14.26 12.34 13.06
CA ALA A 339 -13.80 13.63 12.54
C ALA A 339 -12.92 14.44 13.52
N ASP A 340 -13.00 14.14 14.82
CA ASP A 340 -12.27 14.88 15.84
C ASP A 340 -10.84 14.34 16.00
N ARG A 341 -9.88 15.26 16.15
CA ARG A 341 -8.48 14.90 16.39
C ARG A 341 -8.29 14.06 17.65
N VAL A 342 -7.25 13.24 17.61
CA VAL A 342 -6.85 12.34 18.68
C VAL A 342 -5.39 12.62 19.04
N ASP A 343 -5.14 12.99 20.29
CA ASP A 343 -3.81 13.30 20.82
C ASP A 343 -3.31 12.28 21.85
N GLY A 344 -4.13 11.28 22.16
CA GLY A 344 -3.74 10.12 22.95
C GLY A 344 -4.81 9.04 22.94
N VAL A 345 -4.42 7.82 23.32
CA VAL A 345 -5.34 6.70 23.52
C VAL A 345 -4.93 5.89 24.74
N GLN A 346 -5.90 5.39 25.49
CA GLN A 346 -5.70 4.36 26.49
C GLN A 346 -6.11 3.02 25.91
N VAL A 347 -5.23 2.03 25.97
CA VAL A 347 -5.50 0.68 25.49
C VAL A 347 -5.75 -0.22 26.69
N HIS A 348 -6.86 -0.96 26.68
CA HIS A 348 -7.12 -2.10 27.54
C HIS A 348 -7.10 -3.36 26.70
N LEU A 349 -5.94 -4.02 26.70
CA LEU A 349 -5.69 -5.23 25.92
C LEU A 349 -6.03 -6.47 26.76
N LEU A 350 -6.93 -7.27 26.22
CA LEU A 350 -7.25 -8.61 26.66
C LEU A 350 -6.70 -9.59 25.62
N ALA A 351 -5.99 -10.62 26.04
CA ALA A 351 -5.56 -11.70 25.16
C ALA A 351 -5.66 -13.05 25.86
N ASP A 352 -6.00 -14.08 25.09
CA ASP A 352 -6.03 -15.46 25.53
C ASP A 352 -4.83 -16.19 24.90
N TYR A 353 -4.19 -17.06 25.66
CA TYR A 353 -3.09 -17.88 25.17
C TYR A 353 -3.11 -19.27 25.78
N ALA A 354 -2.52 -20.25 25.09
CA ALA A 354 -2.39 -21.60 25.63
C ALA A 354 -1.61 -21.55 26.96
N PRO A 355 -2.11 -22.11 28.08
CA PRO A 355 -1.40 -22.03 29.36
C PRO A 355 0.04 -22.54 29.29
N VAL A 356 0.99 -21.75 29.79
CA VAL A 356 2.42 -22.08 29.76
C VAL A 356 2.72 -23.10 30.85
N ALA A 357 3.39 -24.20 30.51
CA ALA A 357 3.77 -25.21 31.49
C ALA A 357 4.81 -24.64 32.48
N ARG A 358 4.87 -25.19 33.69
CA ARG A 358 5.72 -24.66 34.77
C ARG A 358 7.21 -24.63 34.43
N ASP A 359 7.67 -25.55 33.59
CA ASP A 359 9.07 -25.69 33.21
C ASP A 359 9.42 -24.94 31.90
N ASP A 360 8.41 -24.34 31.26
CA ASP A 360 8.55 -23.52 30.05
C ASP A 360 8.60 -22.03 30.42
N ALA A 361 9.09 -21.20 29.49
CA ALA A 361 9.11 -19.75 29.65
C ALA A 361 8.52 -19.07 28.43
N ALA A 362 7.59 -18.13 28.63
CA ALA A 362 7.09 -17.28 27.56
C ALA A 362 7.00 -15.82 28.00
N ALA A 363 7.11 -14.91 27.04
CA ALA A 363 6.97 -13.48 27.28
C ALA A 363 6.41 -12.77 26.06
N VAL A 364 5.72 -11.66 26.32
CA VAL A 364 5.23 -10.72 25.31
C VAL A 364 5.84 -9.35 25.57
N VAL A 365 6.29 -8.70 24.49
CA VAL A 365 6.70 -7.29 24.48
C VAL A 365 5.86 -6.57 23.44
N ILE A 366 5.17 -5.52 23.85
CA ILE A 366 4.29 -4.74 22.99
C ILE A 366 4.97 -3.41 22.69
N HIS A 367 5.07 -3.07 21.40
CA HIS A 367 5.58 -1.80 20.93
C HIS A 367 4.47 -0.99 20.28
N SER A 368 4.60 0.34 20.36
CA SER A 368 3.81 1.29 19.58
C SER A 368 4.70 2.45 19.17
N GLY A 369 4.67 2.85 17.89
CA GLY A 369 5.57 3.88 17.37
C GLY A 369 7.06 3.57 17.54
N GLY A 370 7.43 2.28 17.59
CA GLY A 370 8.80 1.81 17.82
C GLY A 370 9.28 1.86 19.27
N VAL A 371 8.42 2.18 20.24
CA VAL A 371 8.74 2.22 21.67
C VAL A 371 8.02 1.10 22.42
N VAL A 372 8.69 0.46 23.38
CA VAL A 372 8.06 -0.55 24.26
C VAL A 372 7.03 0.14 25.17
N VAL A 373 5.77 -0.24 25.04
CA VAL A 373 4.65 0.29 25.83
C VAL A 373 4.22 -0.67 26.93
N TYR A 374 4.45 -1.98 26.74
CA TYR A 374 4.12 -3.00 27.73
C TYR A 374 5.05 -4.23 27.60
N ARG A 375 5.28 -4.94 28.70
CA ARG A 375 5.98 -6.22 28.71
C ARG A 375 5.46 -7.12 29.84
N ALA A 376 5.30 -8.41 29.59
CA ALA A 376 4.92 -9.37 30.62
C ALA A 376 5.48 -10.77 30.32
N ALA A 377 5.72 -11.55 31.39
CA ALA A 377 5.86 -12.99 31.26
C ALA A 377 4.47 -13.62 31.11
N LEU A 378 4.34 -14.63 30.25
CA LEU A 378 3.11 -15.41 30.09
C LEU A 378 3.21 -16.65 30.99
N ASP A 379 2.13 -17.00 31.67
CA ASP A 379 2.13 -18.01 32.73
C ASP A 379 1.07 -19.10 32.52
N ASN A 380 0.73 -19.84 33.57
CA ASN A 380 -0.23 -20.93 33.49
C ASN A 380 -1.71 -20.47 33.55
N THR A 381 -1.99 -19.17 33.61
CA THR A 381 -3.37 -18.64 33.63
C THR A 381 -4.01 -18.67 32.24
N GLY A 382 -3.20 -18.62 31.18
CA GLY A 382 -3.67 -18.55 29.80
C GLY A 382 -4.33 -17.22 29.42
N ARG A 383 -4.15 -16.16 30.23
CA ARG A 383 -4.77 -14.86 30.00
C ARG A 383 -3.80 -13.70 30.23
N LEU A 384 -3.95 -12.67 29.42
CA LEU A 384 -3.28 -11.38 29.57
C LEU A 384 -4.34 -10.30 29.70
N ASP A 385 -4.21 -9.48 30.75
CA ASP A 385 -5.02 -8.28 30.98
C ASP A 385 -4.06 -7.12 31.23
N ALA A 386 -3.99 -6.19 30.29
CA ALA A 386 -3.02 -5.11 30.29
C ALA A 386 -3.68 -3.76 29.97
N THR A 387 -3.31 -2.72 30.70
CA THR A 387 -3.74 -1.34 30.42
C THR A 387 -2.52 -0.43 30.30
N PHE A 388 -2.45 0.38 29.25
CA PHE A 388 -1.37 1.35 29.03
C PHE A 388 -1.83 2.53 28.17
N ASP A 389 -1.16 3.68 28.34
CA ASP A 389 -1.47 4.92 27.63
C ASP A 389 -0.46 5.22 26.52
N LEU A 390 -0.99 5.54 25.34
CA LEU A 390 -0.25 6.01 24.17
C LEU A 390 -0.50 7.51 24.01
N ASP A 391 0.51 8.32 24.27
CA ASP A 391 0.46 9.77 24.02
C ASP A 391 0.72 10.09 22.54
N SER A 392 0.53 11.36 22.16
CA SER A 392 0.75 11.88 20.81
C SER A 392 2.14 11.60 20.21
N LYS A 393 3.16 11.27 21.02
CA LYS A 393 4.50 10.92 20.53
C LYS A 393 4.64 9.42 20.23
N LYS A 394 3.77 8.58 20.81
CA LYS A 394 3.74 7.13 20.61
C LYS A 394 2.75 6.70 19.52
N ILE A 395 1.86 7.59 19.10
CA ILE A 395 0.88 7.34 18.04
C ILE A 395 1.26 8.14 16.77
N GLY A 396 1.25 7.46 15.63
CA GLY A 396 1.46 8.08 14.32
C GLY A 396 0.14 8.34 13.59
N GLN A 397 0.17 8.26 12.27
CA GLN A 397 -1.04 8.14 11.43
C GLN A 397 -1.86 6.89 11.82
N TYR A 398 -1.15 5.81 12.16
CA TYR A 398 -1.70 4.56 12.63
C TYR A 398 -1.38 4.38 14.12
N ILE A 399 -2.34 3.82 14.85
CA ILE A 399 -2.16 3.31 16.20
C ILE A 399 -1.94 1.81 16.05
N THR A 400 -0.67 1.40 16.08
CA THR A 400 -0.27 -0.01 15.96
C THR A 400 0.24 -0.55 17.28
N LEU A 401 -0.07 -1.80 17.54
CA LEU A 401 0.41 -2.60 18.66
C LEU A 401 1.20 -3.78 18.09
N ASP A 402 2.53 -3.64 18.08
CA ASP A 402 3.45 -4.65 17.57
C ASP A 402 3.88 -5.56 18.73
N MET A 403 3.32 -6.76 18.76
CA MET A 403 3.55 -7.78 19.78
C MET A 403 4.68 -8.71 19.34
N ALA A 404 5.81 -8.64 20.04
CA ALA A 404 6.89 -9.62 19.95
C ALA A 404 6.69 -10.67 21.05
N LEU A 405 6.35 -11.89 20.65
CA LEU A 405 6.15 -13.02 21.53
C LEU A 405 7.38 -13.91 21.51
N THR A 406 7.71 -14.47 22.67
CA THR A 406 8.76 -15.47 22.83
C THR A 406 8.22 -16.64 23.64
N TYR A 407 8.59 -17.86 23.25
CA TYR A 407 8.21 -19.09 23.93
C TYR A 407 9.33 -20.11 23.87
N THR A 408 9.87 -20.46 25.03
CA THR A 408 10.99 -21.39 25.21
C THR A 408 10.48 -22.61 25.99
N PRO A 409 10.13 -23.70 25.28
CA PRO A 409 9.74 -24.94 25.94
C PRO A 409 10.95 -25.66 26.54
N HIS A 410 10.72 -26.42 27.61
CA HIS A 410 11.73 -27.20 28.32
C HIS A 410 12.24 -28.38 27.49
N GLU A 411 11.36 -29.04 26.73
CA GLU A 411 11.73 -30.14 25.85
C GLU A 411 12.12 -29.62 24.46
N ALA A 412 13.42 -29.60 24.20
CA ALA A 412 13.96 -28.96 22.99
C ALA A 412 13.74 -29.76 21.69
N CYS A 413 13.48 -31.08 21.76
CA CYS A 413 13.53 -31.98 20.60
C CYS A 413 12.44 -33.08 20.65
N GLY A 414 11.17 -32.65 20.66
CA GLY A 414 9.96 -33.49 20.53
C GLY A 414 8.88 -32.79 19.68
N LEU A 415 7.64 -33.30 19.71
CA LEU A 415 6.50 -32.68 19.01
C LEU A 415 6.14 -31.36 19.72
N LEU A 416 6.76 -30.25 19.29
CA LEU A 416 6.56 -28.92 19.87
C LEU A 416 5.12 -28.47 19.60
N VAL A 417 4.30 -28.42 20.64
CA VAL A 417 2.99 -27.79 20.58
C VAL A 417 3.21 -26.28 20.60
N PRO A 418 2.78 -25.53 19.56
CA PRO A 418 2.89 -24.08 19.58
C PRO A 418 2.07 -23.48 20.73
N LEU A 419 2.56 -22.37 21.25
CA LEU A 419 1.79 -21.50 22.12
C LEU A 419 0.90 -20.61 21.23
N THR A 420 -0.39 -20.91 21.13
CA THR A 420 -1.34 -20.00 20.48
C THR A 420 -1.54 -18.77 21.35
N PHE A 421 -1.46 -17.58 20.76
CA PHE A 421 -1.77 -16.30 21.39
C PHE A 421 -2.77 -15.54 20.53
N GLU A 422 -3.89 -15.13 21.11
CA GLU A 422 -5.02 -14.51 20.42
C GLU A 422 -5.44 -13.23 21.15
N VAL A 423 -5.55 -12.14 20.40
CA VAL A 423 -6.10 -10.89 20.89
C VAL A 423 -7.61 -11.03 21.03
N ASN A 424 -8.12 -10.80 22.24
CA ASN A 424 -9.53 -10.91 22.52
C ASN A 424 -10.27 -9.68 21.92
N PRO A 425 -11.31 -9.89 21.09
CA PRO A 425 -12.05 -8.79 20.45
C PRO A 425 -12.74 -7.83 21.44
N GLN A 426 -12.93 -8.24 22.70
CA GLN A 426 -13.48 -7.39 23.77
C GLN A 426 -12.46 -6.41 24.37
N SER A 427 -11.19 -6.48 23.97
CA SER A 427 -10.21 -5.43 24.25
C SER A 427 -10.76 -4.07 23.84
N THR A 428 -10.41 -3.01 24.55
CA THR A 428 -10.92 -1.66 24.27
C THR A 428 -9.80 -0.66 24.03
N LEU A 429 -10.13 0.36 23.26
CA LEU A 429 -9.32 1.54 23.04
C LEU A 429 -10.18 2.76 23.37
N SER A 430 -9.72 3.54 24.35
CA SER A 430 -10.35 4.79 24.77
C SER A 430 -9.58 5.99 24.25
N VAL A 431 -10.25 6.86 23.52
CA VAL A 431 -9.68 7.97 22.76
C VAL A 431 -9.62 9.24 23.62
N HIS A 432 -8.49 9.93 23.61
CA HIS A 432 -8.41 11.32 24.09
C HIS A 432 -8.58 12.26 22.90
N ARG A 433 -9.66 13.06 22.94
CA ARG A 433 -10.03 13.99 21.88
C ARG A 433 -9.30 15.31 22.05
N GLY A 434 -8.77 15.83 20.96
CA GLY A 434 -8.15 17.14 20.90
C GLY A 434 -6.73 17.11 20.38
N GLY A 435 -5.91 18.04 20.88
CA GLY A 435 -4.57 18.32 20.40
C GLY A 435 -4.50 19.35 19.27
N PRO A 436 -3.31 19.95 19.06
CA PRO A 436 -3.08 20.88 17.95
C PRO A 436 -3.12 20.14 16.60
N PRO A 437 -3.42 20.83 15.49
CA PRO A 437 -3.29 20.27 14.15
C PRO A 437 -1.86 19.81 13.90
N LEU A 438 -1.74 18.67 13.22
CA LEU A 438 -0.44 18.12 12.85
C LEU A 438 0.25 18.98 11.81
N ASP A 439 1.57 19.11 11.94
CA ASP A 439 2.43 19.82 10.99
C ASP A 439 3.10 18.83 10.04
N GLY A 440 3.43 19.28 8.83
CA GLY A 440 4.17 18.49 7.84
C GLY A 440 3.39 17.38 7.14
N PHE A 441 4.10 16.61 6.31
CA PHE A 441 3.50 15.56 5.47
C PHE A 441 2.89 14.39 6.26
N GLY A 442 3.35 14.16 7.49
CA GLY A 442 2.79 13.13 8.38
C GLY A 442 1.37 13.44 8.90
N ALA A 443 0.83 14.63 8.62
CA ALA A 443 -0.57 14.97 8.87
C ALA A 443 -1.55 14.26 7.92
N ILE A 444 -1.07 13.91 6.71
CA ILE A 444 -1.88 13.36 5.63
C ILE A 444 -1.88 11.83 5.73
N PRO A 445 -3.04 11.17 5.59
CA PRO A 445 -4.37 11.70 5.28
C PRO A 445 -5.23 12.00 6.51
N SER A 446 -4.74 11.74 7.73
CA SER A 446 -5.57 11.81 8.94
C SER A 446 -6.27 13.16 9.19
N GLU A 447 -5.61 14.29 8.90
CA GLU A 447 -6.19 15.64 9.07
C GLU A 447 -7.19 16.02 7.94
N PHE A 448 -7.36 15.16 6.94
CA PHE A 448 -8.25 15.36 5.79
C PHE A 448 -9.48 14.43 5.85
N SER A 449 -9.62 13.65 6.92
CA SER A 449 -10.76 12.76 7.15
C SER A 449 -11.80 13.41 8.07
N PRO A 450 -13.11 13.15 7.90
CA PRO A 450 -13.74 12.42 6.79
C PRO A 450 -13.98 13.31 5.56
N LYS A 451 -13.73 14.62 5.67
CA LYS A 451 -13.94 15.57 4.58
C LYS A 451 -12.90 16.68 4.60
N PHE A 452 -12.61 17.23 3.44
CA PHE A 452 -11.68 18.33 3.28
C PHE A 452 -12.06 19.21 2.10
N MET A 453 -11.68 20.49 2.15
CA MET A 453 -11.93 21.43 1.07
C MET A 453 -10.87 21.31 -0.02
N VAL A 454 -11.26 21.54 -1.27
CA VAL A 454 -10.36 21.66 -2.41
C VAL A 454 -10.60 23.00 -3.07
N ALA A 455 -9.58 23.85 -3.13
CA ALA A 455 -9.66 25.15 -3.80
C ALA A 455 -8.63 25.27 -4.92
N MET A 456 -9.08 25.87 -6.02
CA MET A 456 -8.32 26.10 -7.23
C MET A 456 -8.49 27.56 -7.62
N ASP A 457 -7.38 28.30 -7.80
CA ASP A 457 -7.42 29.75 -8.10
C ASP A 457 -7.55 30.09 -9.60
N GLY A 458 -7.61 29.08 -10.47
CA GLY A 458 -7.67 29.21 -11.92
C GLY A 458 -6.33 29.53 -12.61
N SER A 459 -5.22 29.63 -11.86
CA SER A 459 -3.94 30.09 -12.42
C SER A 459 -3.11 29.01 -13.11
N ALA A 460 -3.30 27.74 -12.78
CA ALA A 460 -2.56 26.63 -13.41
C ALA A 460 -3.32 26.07 -14.62
N PRO A 461 -2.59 25.60 -15.65
CA PRO A 461 -3.18 24.73 -16.66
C PRO A 461 -3.74 23.46 -15.99
N ASN A 462 -4.97 23.06 -16.35
CA ASN A 462 -5.60 21.82 -15.88
C ASN A 462 -5.55 21.62 -14.35
N GLN A 463 -5.87 22.65 -13.57
CA GLN A 463 -5.86 22.57 -12.10
C GLN A 463 -6.68 21.41 -11.55
N LEU A 464 -7.83 21.10 -12.14
CA LEU A 464 -8.66 19.97 -11.72
C LEU A 464 -7.89 18.64 -11.78
N ALA A 465 -7.08 18.42 -12.81
CA ALA A 465 -6.26 17.21 -12.93
C ALA A 465 -5.14 17.17 -11.89
N THR A 466 -4.56 18.33 -11.57
CA THR A 466 -3.54 18.44 -10.52
C THR A 466 -4.14 18.22 -9.13
N ALA A 467 -5.34 18.77 -8.87
CA ALA A 467 -6.09 18.56 -7.65
C ALA A 467 -6.48 17.08 -7.50
N ALA A 468 -6.93 16.44 -8.58
CA ALA A 468 -7.25 15.01 -8.60
C ALA A 468 -6.06 14.14 -8.17
N ARG A 469 -4.82 14.44 -8.62
CA ARG A 469 -3.61 13.71 -8.18
C ARG A 469 -3.41 13.79 -6.66
N MET A 470 -3.64 14.97 -6.06
CA MET A 470 -3.58 15.14 -4.61
C MET A 470 -4.69 14.34 -3.90
N VAL A 471 -5.92 14.38 -4.42
CA VAL A 471 -7.06 13.63 -3.88
C VAL A 471 -6.81 12.11 -3.97
N VAL A 472 -6.22 11.61 -5.06
CA VAL A 472 -5.83 10.19 -5.19
C VAL A 472 -4.86 9.80 -4.08
N SER A 473 -3.80 10.58 -3.86
CA SER A 473 -2.82 10.33 -2.81
C SER A 473 -3.46 10.33 -1.42
N ILE A 474 -4.34 11.29 -1.11
CA ILE A 474 -5.01 11.32 0.20
C ILE A 474 -5.95 10.11 0.35
N ALA A 475 -6.82 9.87 -0.62
CA ALA A 475 -7.87 8.85 -0.52
C ALA A 475 -7.34 7.41 -0.58
N ARG A 476 -6.23 7.17 -1.29
CA ARG A 476 -5.60 5.84 -1.38
C ARG A 476 -5.05 5.35 -0.04
N PHE A 477 -4.45 6.26 0.73
CA PHE A 477 -3.81 5.95 2.00
C PHE A 477 -4.70 6.25 3.21
N ALA A 478 -5.94 6.69 3.00
CA ALA A 478 -6.91 6.91 4.05
C ALA A 478 -7.65 5.61 4.40
N GLY A 479 -7.68 5.28 5.69
CA GLY A 479 -8.35 4.08 6.22
C GLY A 479 -9.87 4.20 6.20
N THR A 480 -10.39 5.42 6.19
CA THR A 480 -11.83 5.73 6.05
C THR A 480 -12.10 6.48 4.74
N PRO A 481 -13.32 6.42 4.20
CA PRO A 481 -13.71 7.28 3.07
C PRO A 481 -13.44 8.76 3.38
N VAL A 482 -12.82 9.46 2.44
CA VAL A 482 -12.63 10.92 2.50
C VAL A 482 -13.45 11.60 1.41
N THR A 483 -14.10 12.71 1.76
CA THR A 483 -14.97 13.48 0.86
C THR A 483 -14.33 14.83 0.55
N PRO A 484 -13.78 15.03 -0.66
CA PRO A 484 -13.35 16.35 -1.10
C PRO A 484 -14.56 17.26 -1.34
N GLU A 485 -14.44 18.55 -1.03
CA GLU A 485 -15.46 19.58 -1.24
C GLU A 485 -14.86 20.76 -2.02
N VAL A 486 -15.31 20.98 -3.26
CA VAL A 486 -14.81 22.05 -4.12
C VAL A 486 -15.38 23.38 -3.66
N VAL A 487 -14.49 24.34 -3.36
CA VAL A 487 -14.84 25.70 -2.92
C VAL A 487 -13.89 26.73 -3.54
N ASP A 488 -14.24 28.02 -3.46
CA ASP A 488 -13.32 29.08 -3.86
C ASP A 488 -12.16 29.26 -2.86
N LEU A 489 -11.10 29.92 -3.33
CA LEU A 489 -9.87 30.14 -2.55
C LEU A 489 -10.10 30.87 -1.22
N ASN A 490 -10.99 31.86 -1.18
CA ASN A 490 -11.23 32.63 0.05
C ASN A 490 -12.03 31.82 1.06
N THR A 491 -13.02 31.06 0.60
CA THR A 491 -13.76 30.10 1.42
C THR A 491 -12.81 29.06 2.02
N ALA A 492 -11.95 28.44 1.20
CA ALA A 492 -10.94 27.51 1.70
C ALA A 492 -9.97 28.19 2.67
N ALA A 493 -9.43 29.37 2.34
CA ALA A 493 -8.48 30.07 3.21
C ALA A 493 -9.11 30.51 4.55
N GLY A 494 -10.44 30.74 4.58
CA GLY A 494 -11.21 31.17 5.73
C GLY A 494 -11.69 30.06 6.67
N ALA A 495 -11.83 28.83 6.17
CA ALA A 495 -12.47 27.73 6.89
C ALA A 495 -11.61 27.07 7.98
N ASN A 496 -12.24 26.38 8.92
CA ASN A 496 -11.58 25.55 9.95
C ASN A 496 -11.47 24.07 9.54
N THR A 497 -11.93 23.70 8.34
CA THR A 497 -11.77 22.36 7.77
C THR A 497 -10.42 22.25 7.06
N GLY A 498 -9.79 21.08 7.13
CA GLY A 498 -8.59 20.78 6.36
C GLY A 498 -8.77 21.09 4.87
N ALA A 499 -7.73 21.59 4.20
CA ALA A 499 -7.85 22.10 2.84
C ALA A 499 -6.67 21.73 1.94
N VAL A 500 -6.98 21.28 0.73
CA VAL A 500 -6.04 21.17 -0.40
C VAL A 500 -6.21 22.42 -1.26
N ILE A 501 -5.15 23.20 -1.40
CA ILE A 501 -5.20 24.49 -2.11
C ILE A 501 -4.19 24.46 -3.25
N LEU A 502 -4.66 24.76 -4.46
CA LEU A 502 -3.83 24.95 -5.65
C LEU A 502 -3.91 26.41 -6.05
N ALA A 503 -2.88 27.16 -5.74
CA ALA A 503 -2.87 28.59 -5.99
C ALA A 503 -1.47 29.13 -6.31
N ASN A 504 -1.39 30.12 -7.19
CA ASN A 504 -0.17 30.86 -7.41
C ASN A 504 0.18 31.67 -6.14
N SER A 505 1.47 31.82 -5.85
CA SER A 505 1.94 32.60 -4.70
C SER A 505 1.39 34.03 -4.66
N ALA A 506 1.12 34.65 -5.82
CA ALA A 506 0.50 35.96 -5.90
C ALA A 506 -0.94 35.99 -5.37
N ALA A 507 -1.75 34.96 -5.68
CA ALA A 507 -3.13 34.85 -5.21
C ALA A 507 -3.19 34.61 -3.69
N LEU A 508 -2.18 33.93 -3.13
CA LEU A 508 -2.11 33.66 -1.69
C LEU A 508 -1.92 34.93 -0.84
N LYS A 509 -1.36 36.02 -1.40
CA LYS A 509 -1.14 37.28 -0.68
C LYS A 509 -2.44 37.96 -0.22
N GLU A 510 -3.53 37.71 -0.93
CA GLU A 510 -4.86 38.23 -0.59
C GLU A 510 -5.55 37.38 0.49
N THR A 511 -4.89 36.31 0.94
CA THR A 511 -5.39 35.42 1.99
C THR A 511 -4.58 35.60 3.27
N SER A 512 -5.11 35.07 4.38
CA SER A 512 -4.36 35.01 5.65
C SER A 512 -3.44 33.78 5.78
N LEU A 513 -3.31 32.97 4.72
CA LEU A 513 -2.47 31.77 4.76
C LEU A 513 -1.00 32.18 4.90
N LYS A 514 -0.29 31.44 5.75
CA LYS A 514 1.15 31.65 5.99
C LYS A 514 1.86 30.34 5.69
N PRO A 515 2.24 30.07 4.42
CA PRO A 515 2.90 28.83 4.03
C PRO A 515 4.39 28.82 4.42
N PRO A 516 5.03 27.65 4.64
CA PRO A 516 6.45 27.55 5.01
C PRO A 516 7.40 28.26 4.04
N ILE A 517 7.09 28.19 2.74
CA ILE A 517 7.68 28.98 1.67
C ILE A 517 6.60 29.89 1.09
N GLY A 518 6.82 31.19 1.20
CA GLY A 518 6.05 32.23 0.55
C GLY A 518 6.92 33.10 -0.36
N GLY A 519 6.39 34.27 -0.72
CA GLY A 519 7.06 35.24 -1.56
C GLY A 519 6.39 35.44 -2.92
N ASP A 520 7.08 36.09 -3.85
CA ASP A 520 6.58 36.37 -5.19
C ASP A 520 7.73 36.56 -6.17
N GLY A 521 7.58 35.95 -7.35
CA GLY A 521 8.60 35.93 -8.38
C GLY A 521 9.91 35.35 -7.86
N THR A 522 10.92 36.21 -7.83
CA THR A 522 12.28 35.83 -7.38
C THR A 522 12.50 36.07 -5.89
N ALA A 523 11.65 36.84 -5.21
CA ALA A 523 11.80 37.13 -3.79
C ALA A 523 11.06 36.05 -3.00
N ILE A 524 11.81 35.15 -2.36
CA ILE A 524 11.27 33.98 -1.66
C ILE A 524 11.51 34.14 -0.16
N ASP A 525 10.45 33.92 0.61
CA ASP A 525 10.44 34.05 2.05
C ASP A 525 10.28 32.66 2.70
N PHE A 526 11.21 32.28 3.56
CA PHE A 526 11.17 31.06 4.34
C PHE A 526 10.77 31.38 5.79
N GLU A 527 9.68 30.78 6.27
CA GLU A 527 9.10 31.06 7.60
C GLU A 527 9.84 30.32 8.72
N LEU A 528 11.12 30.67 8.89
CA LEU A 528 11.96 30.27 10.02
C LEU A 528 11.71 31.19 11.23
N PRO A 529 12.19 30.84 12.45
CA PRO A 529 12.06 31.72 13.63
C PRO A 529 12.56 33.14 13.40
N THR A 530 13.55 33.30 12.53
CA THR A 530 13.88 34.58 11.89
C THR A 530 13.70 34.41 10.40
N VAL A 531 12.76 35.16 9.80
CA VAL A 531 12.41 35.02 8.37
C VAL A 531 13.66 35.17 7.51
N LEU A 532 13.95 34.14 6.71
CA LEU A 532 15.01 34.18 5.71
C LEU A 532 14.39 34.62 4.40
N ARG A 533 14.90 35.73 3.84
CA ARG A 533 14.51 36.22 2.53
C ARG A 533 15.64 35.99 1.54
N ALA A 534 15.37 35.30 0.45
CA ALA A 534 16.34 34.99 -0.59
C ALA A 534 15.84 35.45 -1.96
N SER A 535 16.78 35.77 -2.85
CA SER A 535 16.48 36.00 -4.26
C SER A 535 16.83 34.76 -5.08
N ILE A 536 15.82 34.01 -5.51
CA ILE A 536 15.97 32.79 -6.31
C ILE A 536 15.44 33.06 -7.71
N LYS A 537 16.37 33.20 -8.67
CA LYS A 537 16.01 33.48 -10.07
C LYS A 537 15.24 32.29 -10.65
N GLY A 538 14.13 32.60 -11.32
CA GLY A 538 13.27 31.59 -11.96
C GLY A 538 12.17 31.02 -11.06
N GLY A 539 12.21 31.29 -9.75
CA GLY A 539 11.17 30.86 -8.80
C GLY A 539 11.28 29.40 -8.36
N LEU A 540 10.30 28.96 -7.58
CA LEU A 540 10.16 27.60 -7.07
C LEU A 540 8.74 27.08 -7.32
N GLY A 541 8.61 25.79 -7.65
CA GLY A 541 7.39 25.02 -7.50
C GLY A 541 7.45 24.21 -6.22
N SER A 542 6.34 24.07 -5.49
CA SER A 542 6.32 23.37 -4.21
C SER A 542 4.98 22.72 -3.87
N ILE A 543 5.06 21.62 -3.13
CA ILE A 543 3.97 21.07 -2.32
C ILE A 543 4.37 21.29 -0.85
N GLN A 544 3.48 21.87 -0.06
CA GLN A 544 3.74 22.23 1.33
C GLN A 544 2.60 21.74 2.21
N ALA A 545 2.89 21.07 3.32
CA ALA A 545 1.90 20.58 4.28
C ALA A 545 2.17 21.24 5.64
N PHE A 546 1.22 22.01 6.17
CA PHE A 546 1.44 22.77 7.40
C PHE A 546 0.19 22.96 8.25
N ALA A 547 0.41 23.19 9.54
CA ALA A 547 -0.63 23.54 10.50
C ALA A 547 -0.99 25.04 10.43
N ASP A 548 -2.21 25.36 9.99
CA ASP A 548 -2.80 26.71 10.07
C ASP A 548 -3.37 26.94 11.47
N ARG A 549 -2.48 27.21 12.43
CA ARG A 549 -2.80 27.34 13.87
C ARG A 549 -3.95 28.33 14.16
N PRO A 550 -4.05 29.52 13.52
CA PRO A 550 -5.19 30.42 13.73
C PRO A 550 -6.56 29.81 13.43
N ARG A 551 -6.63 28.82 12.53
CA ARG A 551 -7.87 28.11 12.14
C ARG A 551 -7.92 26.67 12.60
N ASP A 552 -6.91 26.26 13.36
CA ASP A 552 -6.84 24.96 14.03
C ASP A 552 -7.03 23.77 13.07
N ARG A 553 -6.32 23.80 11.93
CA ARG A 553 -6.43 22.80 10.85
C ARG A 553 -5.11 22.54 10.13
N ALA A 554 -5.04 21.47 9.34
CA ALA A 554 -3.96 21.25 8.37
C ALA A 554 -4.30 21.80 6.98
N VAL A 555 -3.27 22.25 6.24
CA VAL A 555 -3.38 22.72 4.86
C VAL A 555 -2.31 22.02 4.01
N LEU A 556 -2.74 21.46 2.87
CA LEU A 556 -1.87 20.98 1.81
C LEU A 556 -1.93 21.98 0.66
N LEU A 557 -0.82 22.69 0.44
CA LEU A 557 -0.71 23.74 -0.56
C LEU A 557 0.19 23.30 -1.70
N VAL A 558 -0.34 23.34 -2.93
CA VAL A 558 0.45 23.29 -4.15
C VAL A 558 0.57 24.71 -4.69
N THR A 559 1.80 25.21 -4.82
CA THR A 559 2.04 26.59 -5.24
C THR A 559 3.33 26.75 -6.04
N THR A 560 3.42 27.87 -6.76
CA THR A 560 4.63 28.28 -7.47
C THR A 560 4.85 29.79 -7.31
N THR A 561 6.11 30.20 -7.20
CA THR A 561 6.53 31.61 -7.32
C THR A 561 6.95 31.99 -8.74
N GLY A 562 6.97 31.03 -9.65
CA GLY A 562 7.33 31.21 -11.06
C GLY A 562 6.30 30.55 -11.99
N PRO A 563 6.73 29.95 -13.11
CA PRO A 563 5.82 29.19 -13.97
C PRO A 563 5.34 27.89 -13.30
N TRP A 564 4.14 27.43 -13.65
CA TRP A 564 3.56 26.19 -13.14
C TRP A 564 4.33 24.92 -13.56
N THR A 565 5.13 24.98 -14.61
CA THR A 565 6.01 23.86 -15.03
C THR A 565 7.05 23.48 -13.98
N LEU A 566 7.31 24.34 -12.99
CA LEU A 566 8.19 24.01 -11.85
C LEU A 566 7.56 23.03 -10.85
N VAL A 567 6.24 22.82 -10.94
CA VAL A 567 5.50 21.89 -10.09
C VAL A 567 5.60 20.46 -10.63
N ASP A 568 5.82 20.27 -11.93
CA ASP A 568 5.89 18.95 -12.55
C ASP A 568 6.95 18.02 -11.91
N PRO A 569 8.21 18.46 -11.68
CA PRO A 569 9.22 17.60 -11.04
C PRO A 569 8.84 17.19 -9.62
N VAL A 570 8.15 18.07 -8.89
CA VAL A 570 7.68 17.84 -7.52
C VAL A 570 6.63 16.72 -7.51
N PHE A 571 5.68 16.72 -8.45
CA PHE A 571 4.72 15.64 -8.61
C PHE A 571 5.36 14.34 -9.09
N SER A 572 6.29 14.40 -10.04
CA SER A 572 7.00 13.20 -10.51
C SER A 572 7.77 12.51 -9.38
N TYR A 573 8.34 13.28 -8.45
CA TYR A 573 8.98 12.72 -7.26
C TYR A 573 7.99 12.05 -6.32
N LEU A 574 6.85 12.70 -6.05
CA LEU A 574 5.79 12.11 -5.22
C LEU A 574 5.26 10.80 -5.83
N GLU A 575 5.08 10.75 -7.15
CA GLU A 575 4.69 9.53 -7.86
C GLU A 575 5.76 8.45 -7.80
N GLY A 576 7.05 8.82 -7.86
CA GLY A 576 8.17 7.92 -7.71
C GLY A 576 8.23 7.21 -6.35
N VAL A 577 7.69 7.83 -5.29
CA VAL A 577 7.52 7.20 -3.97
C VAL A 577 6.16 6.51 -3.79
N GLY A 578 5.36 6.41 -4.85
CA GLY A 578 4.06 5.73 -4.86
C GLY A 578 2.87 6.63 -4.48
N GLY A 579 3.05 7.95 -4.46
CA GLY A 579 2.01 8.90 -4.08
C GLY A 579 1.77 8.99 -2.56
N ASP A 580 2.64 8.39 -1.76
CA ASP A 580 2.52 8.26 -0.32
C ASP A 580 3.23 9.42 0.40
N PHE A 581 2.44 10.34 0.98
CA PHE A 581 2.97 11.49 1.72
C PHE A 581 3.74 11.06 2.97
N SER A 582 3.46 9.90 3.56
CA SER A 582 4.17 9.42 4.75
C SER A 582 5.64 9.10 4.48
N LYS A 583 6.02 8.88 3.20
CA LYS A 583 7.41 8.68 2.77
C LYS A 583 8.17 9.99 2.57
N LEU A 584 7.47 11.12 2.57
CA LEU A 584 8.12 12.44 2.55
C LEU A 584 8.52 12.83 3.97
N THR A 585 9.56 13.66 4.06
CA THR A 585 10.06 14.17 5.35
C THR A 585 9.87 15.68 5.42
N GLY A 586 9.55 16.19 6.61
CA GLY A 586 9.33 17.61 6.84
C GLY A 586 7.95 18.08 6.37
N ASP A 587 7.90 19.33 5.88
CA ASP A 587 6.69 20.07 5.54
C ASP A 587 6.72 20.69 4.14
N VAL A 588 7.83 20.55 3.41
CA VAL A 588 7.99 21.11 2.07
C VAL A 588 8.72 20.14 1.15
N LEU A 589 8.13 19.92 -0.02
CA LEU A 589 8.80 19.35 -1.18
C LEU A 589 8.84 20.43 -2.26
N ALA A 590 10.02 20.87 -2.66
CA ALA A 590 10.18 21.99 -3.60
C ALA A 590 11.22 21.69 -4.67
N ALA A 591 11.02 22.28 -5.86
CA ALA A 591 11.98 22.26 -6.96
C ALA A 591 12.12 23.65 -7.56
N GLY A 592 13.35 24.04 -7.89
CA GLY A 592 13.64 25.23 -8.68
C GLY A 592 13.81 24.90 -10.17
N VAL A 593 14.37 25.83 -10.93
CA VAL A 593 14.62 25.67 -12.38
C VAL A 593 15.52 24.48 -12.75
N GLY A 594 16.31 23.97 -11.80
CA GLY A 594 17.12 22.76 -11.99
C GLY A 594 16.31 21.47 -12.02
N GLY A 595 15.05 21.50 -11.56
CA GLY A 595 14.13 20.36 -11.61
C GLY A 595 14.45 19.24 -10.62
N GLU A 596 15.39 19.41 -9.69
CA GLU A 596 15.70 18.44 -8.64
C GLU A 596 14.84 18.70 -7.40
N PRO A 597 13.90 17.80 -7.04
CA PRO A 597 13.02 17.99 -5.89
C PRO A 597 13.75 17.72 -4.58
N VAL A 598 13.53 18.57 -3.58
CA VAL A 598 14.16 18.48 -2.26
C VAL A 598 13.09 18.49 -1.16
N ASN A 599 13.17 17.51 -0.26
CA ASN A 599 12.40 17.48 0.97
C ASN A 599 13.06 18.35 2.04
N LEU A 600 12.30 19.23 2.67
CA LEU A 600 12.75 20.16 3.69
C LEU A 600 11.78 20.17 4.87
N ALA A 601 12.33 20.41 6.05
CA ALA A 601 11.58 20.70 7.26
C ALA A 601 11.88 22.15 7.66
N ILE A 602 10.93 23.06 7.43
CA ILE A 602 11.05 24.49 7.73
C ILE A 602 10.43 24.79 9.10
N ARG A 603 9.17 24.38 9.31
CA ARG A 603 8.41 24.51 10.56
C ARG A 603 8.24 23.18 11.27
N ALA A 604 8.02 22.10 10.52
CA ALA A 604 7.86 20.77 11.11
C ALA A 604 9.13 20.36 11.88
N THR A 605 9.01 20.13 13.18
CA THR A 605 10.07 19.48 13.95
C THR A 605 10.18 18.05 13.47
N GLN A 606 11.37 17.61 13.06
CA GLN A 606 11.62 16.25 12.58
C GLN A 606 11.00 15.22 13.55
N ASN A 607 9.92 14.55 13.13
CA ASN A 607 9.45 13.36 13.81
C ASN A 607 10.47 12.25 13.54
N ALA A 608 11.42 12.10 14.47
CA ALA A 608 12.39 11.03 14.48
C ALA A 608 11.71 9.72 14.93
N ALA A 609 10.94 9.10 14.04
CA ALA A 609 10.50 7.71 14.17
C ALA A 609 10.25 7.17 12.75
N GLY A 610 11.26 6.53 12.16
CA GLY A 610 11.17 6.00 10.80
C GLY A 610 12.49 5.60 10.13
N ALA A 611 13.65 5.84 10.75
CA ALA A 611 14.95 5.38 10.25
C ALA A 611 15.59 4.29 11.14
N ALA A 612 14.78 3.43 11.74
CA ALA A 612 15.27 2.24 12.47
C ALA A 612 14.61 1.00 11.86
N GLY A 613 15.20 0.49 10.76
CA GLY A 613 14.67 -0.67 10.07
C GLY A 613 15.34 -0.99 8.73
N ALA A 614 16.61 -0.63 8.55
CA ALA A 614 17.41 -1.12 7.44
C ALA A 614 18.88 -1.04 7.84
N ASP A 615 19.33 -1.98 8.68
CA ASP A 615 20.73 -2.41 8.67
C ASP A 615 20.87 -3.73 9.41
N GLY A 616 20.95 -4.79 8.61
CA GLY A 616 21.16 -6.16 9.05
C GLY A 616 21.89 -6.96 7.98
N SER A 617 22.95 -6.42 7.38
CA SER A 617 23.95 -7.21 6.65
C SER A 617 25.28 -6.47 6.57
N SER A 618 26.26 -6.95 7.31
CA SER A 618 27.65 -6.50 7.31
C SER A 618 28.35 -6.72 5.97
N ALA A 619 28.80 -5.65 5.33
CA ALA A 619 29.98 -5.64 4.46
C ALA A 619 30.63 -4.24 4.46
N GLN A 620 31.61 -4.12 5.33
CA GLN A 620 32.63 -3.08 5.50
C GLN A 620 33.14 -2.45 4.19
N SER A 621 32.84 -1.17 3.94
CA SER A 621 33.77 -0.19 3.32
C SER A 621 33.17 1.22 3.20
N SER A 622 33.78 2.18 3.91
CA SER A 622 33.86 3.62 3.58
C SER A 622 32.56 4.46 3.47
N SER A 623 32.03 4.93 4.61
CA SER A 623 30.99 6.00 4.64
C SER A 623 31.24 7.08 5.71
N ARG A 624 32.49 7.54 5.87
CA ARG A 624 32.84 8.63 6.81
C ARG A 624 33.04 10.01 6.14
N ASN A 625 32.41 10.26 4.98
CA ASN A 625 32.62 11.49 4.20
C ASN A 625 31.37 12.28 3.75
N THR A 626 30.15 11.93 4.15
CA THR A 626 28.95 12.61 3.63
C THR A 626 28.41 13.77 4.48
N LEU A 627 28.91 13.98 5.70
CA LEU A 627 28.50 15.11 6.56
C LEU A 627 29.43 16.35 6.49
N VAL A 628 30.51 16.29 5.71
CA VAL A 628 31.45 17.42 5.52
C VAL A 628 31.26 18.12 4.16
N GLY A 629 30.53 17.52 3.22
CA GLY A 629 30.35 18.07 1.86
C GLY A 629 29.54 19.36 1.79
N ALA A 630 28.44 19.47 2.56
CA ALA A 630 27.55 20.63 2.50
C ALA A 630 28.17 21.90 3.14
N ALA A 631 28.94 21.74 4.23
CA ALA A 631 29.59 22.86 4.90
C ALA A 631 30.79 23.40 4.11
N VAL A 632 31.54 22.53 3.40
CA VAL A 632 32.71 22.94 2.60
C VAL A 632 32.29 23.63 1.30
N ALA A 633 31.19 23.23 0.67
CA ALA A 633 30.68 23.91 -0.52
C ALA A 633 30.21 25.35 -0.21
N VAL A 634 29.56 25.56 0.94
CA VAL A 634 29.12 26.89 1.39
C VAL A 634 30.32 27.76 1.78
N ALA A 635 31.32 27.20 2.48
CA ALA A 635 32.54 27.93 2.84
C ALA A 635 33.39 28.32 1.60
N ALA A 636 33.47 27.44 0.60
CA ALA A 636 34.19 27.73 -0.66
C ALA A 636 33.49 28.82 -1.48
N LEU A 637 32.15 28.85 -1.50
CA LEU A 637 31.37 29.91 -2.15
C LEU A 637 31.53 31.26 -1.43
N ILE A 638 31.53 31.28 -0.09
CA ILE A 638 31.77 32.50 0.69
C ILE A 638 33.22 33.00 0.49
N GLY A 639 34.20 32.09 0.42
CA GLY A 639 35.60 32.41 0.15
C GLY A 639 35.82 33.03 -1.23
N LEU A 640 35.18 32.50 -2.28
CA LEU A 640 35.26 33.04 -3.65
C LEU A 640 34.61 34.42 -3.76
N VAL A 641 33.45 34.63 -3.14
CA VAL A 641 32.78 35.94 -3.12
C VAL A 641 33.61 36.97 -2.33
N GLY A 642 34.19 36.57 -1.20
CA GLY A 642 35.11 37.40 -0.42
C GLY A 642 36.37 37.80 -1.20
N ALA A 643 36.98 36.87 -1.94
CA ALA A 643 38.17 37.12 -2.74
C ALA A 643 37.91 38.08 -3.92
N VAL A 644 36.76 37.95 -4.60
CA VAL A 644 36.37 38.84 -5.71
C VAL A 644 36.07 40.26 -5.21
N LEU A 645 35.42 40.40 -4.06
CA LEU A 645 35.16 41.72 -3.45
C LEU A 645 36.44 42.39 -2.93
N TRP A 646 37.37 41.61 -2.38
CA TRP A 646 38.65 42.14 -1.91
C TRP A 646 39.58 42.56 -3.05
N ARG A 647 39.55 41.84 -4.18
CA ARG A 647 40.33 42.19 -5.37
C ARG A 647 39.80 43.46 -6.06
N ARG A 648 38.47 43.68 -6.04
CA ARG A 648 37.85 44.92 -6.56
C ARG A 648 38.18 46.15 -5.71
N ARG A 649 38.35 46.01 -4.39
CA ARG A 649 38.75 47.11 -3.49
C ARG A 649 40.22 47.53 -3.60
N ARG A 650 41.07 46.77 -4.30
CA ARG A 650 42.48 47.14 -4.55
C ARG A 650 42.72 47.76 -5.93
N THR A 651 41.69 47.85 -6.77
CA THR A 651 41.77 48.38 -8.15
C THR A 651 40.95 49.65 -8.38
N THR A 652 40.52 50.30 -7.29
CA THR A 652 39.98 51.66 -7.22
C THR A 652 40.72 52.35 -6.09
#